data_AF-S7Q7J9-F1
#
_entry.id   AF-S7Q7J9-F1
#
_cell.length_a   1.000
_cell.length_b   1.000
_cell.length_c   1.000
_cell.angle_alpha   90.00
_cell.angle_beta   90.00
_cell.angle_gamma   90.00
#
_symmetry.space_group_name_H-M   'P 1'
#
loop_
_entity.id
_entity.type
_entity.pdbx_description
1 polymer ?
#
loop_
_entity_poly.entity_id
_entity_poly.type
_entity_poly.pdbx_seq_one_letter_code
_entity_poly.pdbx_strand_id
1 'polypeptide(L)'
;MRTGPLPYLSLIFLSILSYPAAALNWTATPFTPHAVPLAVRSPYLSAWLAQGAGAALNDAWATFWTGSIVGWAGYVRVDGTPYTFMGIPAGTSPVPAKAIQKSLNWTATQSTFVLSAGGVDLTATFLSPITPTKLVNQSFPFSYLALSAAPNDGKPHTVQVYTDITGEWLTSNASLVANWSTSAGASAGVWTHEVQLAQQEVYGEVKDRVQYGSAYYSTLATPNTTYQTGEDTLVRSYFLANGTLPGTQDTAFRAVSDRWPVFAFAHDLGTVDEGGVGPVMFAVGHVRDPAVEYVVGGAGGSQNRSLYFWSQYDSVDDAIADFIADYPNALTTAEAFDARLQADASKVSSNYADIVALSVRQAMATVELTISKGSDGSWNTSDSMMFLKEISSSGLASTTDVIFASWPLWLYANPALGKYLLRPLLAYQASGMYPNQWSAHDLGTYPKALGHNDGKDLAMPVEECGNMLIMALSYTLATSDHSLITTYYTLLDQWTQYLVTNSLMPANQLSTDAFAGSLANQTNLAIKGIVGIKAMSVIANMTGDAGRAADYSSVASGYAEQFSKLAMASTGGHLTLNYGDDRSWGLAYNLYADVLLGTQVFPKLLYQMQDCWYGTVASTYGVPLDTRHTYTESDWEIWMAALATSTQTRDLFIESVHNYATYNVGNNSEPLGDWYDAISGVAQAFRARPQVGAHLALLLINATTTNAGSQGCALTSTSSFPAFSGTQGPSATGGSSGAAPSHTSPATRVIVRPVLLVSLAISVLGLSSGVWDLIW
;
A
#
# COMPACT_ATOMS: atom_id res chain seq x y z
N MET A 1 -31.45 41.64 -62.57
CA MET A 1 -31.31 42.98 -61.98
C MET A 1 -30.43 42.85 -60.74
N ARG A 2 -29.30 43.58 -60.76
CA ARG A 2 -28.39 44.01 -59.67
C ARG A 2 -27.71 42.97 -58.75
N THR A 3 -26.41 42.91 -58.98
CA THR A 3 -25.25 42.55 -58.16
C THR A 3 -25.09 43.35 -56.85
N GLY A 4 -24.49 42.75 -55.81
CA GLY A 4 -23.85 43.43 -54.67
C GLY A 4 -23.17 42.43 -53.69
N PRO A 5 -22.00 42.75 -53.07
CA PRO A 5 -21.01 41.76 -52.63
C PRO A 5 -20.91 41.50 -51.09
N LEU A 6 -20.15 40.44 -50.76
CA LEU A 6 -19.68 39.91 -49.46
C LEU A 6 -19.44 40.91 -48.30
N PRO A 7 -19.51 40.40 -47.05
CA PRO A 7 -18.52 40.75 -46.03
C PRO A 7 -17.84 39.52 -45.39
N TYR A 8 -16.61 39.77 -44.95
CA TYR A 8 -15.62 38.88 -44.32
C TYR A 8 -16.11 38.25 -43.00
N LEU A 9 -15.88 36.94 -42.82
CA LEU A 9 -15.93 36.30 -41.50
C LEU A 9 -14.54 36.36 -40.86
N SER A 10 -14.46 37.03 -39.71
CA SER A 10 -13.29 37.00 -38.83
C SER A 10 -13.23 35.67 -38.07
N LEU A 11 -12.13 34.93 -38.23
CA LEU A 11 -11.77 33.79 -37.38
C LEU A 11 -11.29 34.31 -36.02
N ILE A 12 -12.06 34.02 -34.97
CA ILE A 12 -11.61 34.18 -33.58
C ILE A 12 -10.84 32.92 -33.21
N PHE A 13 -9.51 33.04 -33.10
CA PHE A 13 -8.68 32.02 -32.46
C PHE A 13 -8.96 32.06 -30.95
N LEU A 14 -9.54 30.99 -30.41
CA LEU A 14 -9.63 30.78 -28.97
C LEU A 14 -8.24 30.33 -28.48
N SER A 15 -7.45 31.26 -27.97
CA SER A 15 -6.21 30.95 -27.26
C SER A 15 -6.56 30.32 -25.92
N ILE A 16 -6.31 29.01 -25.78
CA ILE A 16 -6.33 28.32 -24.49
C ILE A 16 -5.18 28.92 -23.67
N LEU A 17 -5.52 29.79 -22.71
CA LEU A 17 -4.60 30.26 -21.68
C LEU A 17 -4.34 29.08 -20.72
N SER A 18 -3.25 28.34 -20.97
CA SER A 18 -2.63 27.51 -19.95
C SER A 18 -2.11 28.44 -18.86
N TYR A 19 -2.82 28.53 -17.73
CA TYR A 19 -2.27 29.18 -16.55
C TYR A 19 -1.06 28.36 -16.08
N PRO A 20 0.16 28.92 -16.06
CA PRO A 20 1.28 28.21 -15.47
C PRO A 20 0.97 27.96 -13.99
N ALA A 21 0.99 26.70 -13.56
CA ALA A 21 1.01 26.38 -12.14
C ALA A 21 2.18 27.15 -11.51
N ALA A 22 1.92 27.88 -10.42
CA ALA A 22 2.98 28.58 -9.72
C ALA A 22 4.01 27.55 -9.24
N ALA A 23 5.27 27.74 -9.60
CA ALA A 23 6.33 26.84 -9.13
C ALA A 23 6.39 26.87 -7.60
N LEU A 24 6.53 25.69 -6.98
CA LEU A 24 6.72 25.57 -5.54
C LEU A 24 7.95 26.37 -5.10
N ASN A 25 7.84 27.04 -3.95
CA ASN A 25 8.94 27.81 -3.35
C ASN A 25 9.85 26.94 -2.46
N TRP A 26 9.65 25.61 -2.48
CA TRP A 26 10.38 24.60 -1.72
C TRP A 26 10.64 23.39 -2.63
N THR A 27 11.57 22.52 -2.23
CA THR A 27 11.95 21.33 -3.01
C THR A 27 11.53 20.03 -2.35
N ALA A 28 11.13 19.04 -3.15
CA ALA A 28 10.79 17.70 -2.70
C ALA A 28 11.78 16.69 -3.27
N THR A 29 12.29 15.78 -2.44
CA THR A 29 13.11 14.65 -2.87
C THR A 29 12.46 13.34 -2.38
N PRO A 30 12.27 12.33 -3.25
CA PRO A 30 12.53 12.32 -4.69
C PRO A 30 11.64 13.24 -5.56
N PHE A 31 10.36 13.38 -5.20
CA PHE A 31 9.39 14.27 -5.86
C PHE A 31 8.29 14.68 -4.87
N THR A 32 7.33 15.52 -5.27
CA THR A 32 6.15 15.84 -4.45
C THR A 32 5.06 14.79 -4.67
N PRO A 33 4.77 13.89 -3.72
CA PRO A 33 3.69 12.91 -3.85
C PRO A 33 2.31 13.55 -3.66
N HIS A 34 1.24 12.83 -4.00
CA HIS A 34 -0.14 13.28 -3.76
C HIS A 34 -0.42 13.54 -2.26
N ALA A 35 0.08 12.66 -1.40
CA ALA A 35 0.06 12.81 0.05
C ALA A 35 1.32 12.24 0.69
N VAL A 36 1.81 12.89 1.75
CA VAL A 36 3.00 12.47 2.50
C VAL A 36 2.57 11.70 3.76
N PRO A 37 3.15 10.53 4.04
CA PRO A 37 2.87 9.80 5.28
C PRO A 37 3.48 10.52 6.48
N LEU A 38 2.67 10.89 7.48
CA LEU A 38 3.15 11.50 8.73
C LEU A 38 3.20 10.49 9.88
N ALA A 39 2.11 9.75 10.11
CA ALA A 39 2.07 8.67 11.09
C ALA A 39 1.24 7.52 10.53
N VAL A 40 1.90 6.60 9.82
CA VAL A 40 1.26 5.52 9.05
C VAL A 40 1.85 4.20 9.49
N ARG A 41 1.12 3.51 10.38
CA ARG A 41 1.67 2.36 11.13
C ARG A 41 0.74 1.17 11.30
N SER A 42 -0.57 1.42 11.34
CA SER A 42 -1.62 0.40 11.48
C SER A 42 -2.90 0.88 10.80
N PRO A 43 -3.93 0.02 10.63
CA PRO A 43 -5.18 0.42 10.01
C PRO A 43 -5.88 1.62 10.68
N TYR A 44 -5.57 1.87 11.96
CA TYR A 44 -6.16 2.97 12.75
C TYR A 44 -5.18 4.10 13.10
N LEU A 45 -3.87 3.91 12.87
CA LEU A 45 -2.87 4.98 12.90
C LEU A 45 -2.38 5.27 11.47
N SER A 46 -3.08 6.18 10.79
CA SER A 46 -2.90 6.45 9.36
C SER A 46 -3.12 7.94 9.06
N ALA A 47 -2.17 8.78 9.47
CA ALA A 47 -2.19 10.24 9.30
C ALA A 47 -1.30 10.68 8.12
N TRP A 48 -1.86 11.51 7.25
CA TRP A 48 -1.28 11.93 5.98
C TRP A 48 -1.38 13.44 5.80
N LEU A 49 -0.36 14.04 5.19
CA LEU A 49 -0.42 15.40 4.67
C LEU A 49 -0.84 15.35 3.21
N ALA A 50 -2.08 15.73 2.91
CA ALA A 50 -2.54 15.93 1.54
C ALA A 50 -1.73 17.08 0.91
N GLN A 51 -0.83 16.78 -0.03
CA GLN A 51 -0.05 17.81 -0.69
C GLN A 51 -0.80 18.41 -1.86
N GLY A 52 -1.54 17.60 -2.63
CA GLY A 52 -2.17 18.06 -3.87
C GLY A 52 -1.16 18.79 -4.75
N ALA A 53 -1.40 20.08 -5.03
CA ALA A 53 -0.48 20.93 -5.79
C ALA A 53 0.77 21.42 -5.01
N GLY A 54 1.15 20.75 -3.91
CA GLY A 54 2.35 21.02 -3.10
C GLY A 54 2.12 21.88 -1.85
N ALA A 55 1.07 21.59 -1.08
CA ALA A 55 0.86 22.16 0.25
C ALA A 55 2.06 21.89 1.17
N ALA A 56 2.53 22.93 1.86
CA ALA A 56 3.52 22.81 2.92
C ALA A 56 2.91 22.17 4.19
N LEU A 57 3.76 21.71 5.11
CA LEU A 57 3.34 21.09 6.37
C LEU A 57 2.43 21.99 7.24
N ASN A 58 2.53 23.31 7.07
CA ASN A 58 1.72 24.33 7.74
C ASN A 58 0.68 25.01 6.82
N ASP A 59 0.35 24.40 5.69
CA ASP A 59 -0.71 24.85 4.77
C ASP A 59 -1.96 23.96 4.78
N ALA A 60 -1.88 22.78 5.41
CA ALA A 60 -3.01 21.88 5.58
C ALA A 60 -3.00 21.20 6.96
N TRP A 61 -4.16 20.70 7.38
CA TRP A 61 -4.23 19.75 8.48
C TRP A 61 -3.79 18.37 8.02
N ALA A 62 -3.19 17.59 8.93
CA ALA A 62 -3.09 16.16 8.75
C ALA A 62 -4.51 15.56 8.67
N THR A 63 -4.67 14.56 7.83
CA THR A 63 -5.94 13.84 7.64
C THR A 63 -5.72 12.35 7.83
N PHE A 64 -6.73 11.66 8.35
CA PHE A 64 -6.80 10.21 8.23
C PHE A 64 -6.90 9.84 6.75
N TRP A 65 -6.54 8.62 6.36
CA TRP A 65 -6.57 8.22 4.94
C TRP A 65 -7.95 8.39 4.27
N THR A 66 -9.05 8.42 5.03
CA THR A 66 -10.40 8.70 4.50
C THR A 66 -10.68 10.18 4.24
N GLY A 67 -9.77 11.08 4.62
CA GLY A 67 -9.86 12.54 4.47
C GLY A 67 -10.38 13.28 5.71
N SER A 68 -10.81 12.58 6.78
CA SER A 68 -11.20 13.26 8.03
C SER A 68 -9.99 13.85 8.72
N ILE A 69 -10.09 15.08 9.22
CA ILE A 69 -8.99 15.75 9.94
C ILE A 69 -8.55 14.93 11.16
N VAL A 70 -7.24 14.82 11.35
CA VAL A 70 -6.61 14.37 12.59
C VAL A 70 -5.73 15.53 13.07
N GLY A 71 -6.35 16.47 13.79
CA GLY A 71 -5.72 17.74 14.13
C GLY A 71 -4.37 17.54 14.82
N TRP A 72 -3.31 18.02 14.17
CA TRP A 72 -1.94 17.97 14.67
C TRP A 72 -1.31 19.33 14.42
N ALA A 73 -1.10 20.10 15.47
CA ALA A 73 -0.57 21.46 15.39
C ALA A 73 0.86 21.51 15.92
N GLY A 74 1.68 22.38 15.33
CA GLY A 74 3.05 22.62 15.76
C GLY A 74 3.47 24.07 15.67
N TYR A 75 4.07 24.59 16.75
CA TYR A 75 4.68 25.91 16.80
C TYR A 75 6.14 25.85 17.22
N VAL A 76 6.92 26.81 16.74
CA VAL A 76 8.28 27.09 17.20
C VAL A 76 8.37 28.56 17.57
N ARG A 77 9.04 28.88 18.68
CA ARG A 77 9.28 30.23 19.15
C ARG A 77 10.77 30.51 19.16
N VAL A 78 11.20 31.50 18.39
CA VAL A 78 12.61 31.87 18.18
C VAL A 78 12.80 33.30 18.64
N ASP A 79 13.67 33.49 19.64
CA ASP A 79 13.92 34.80 20.28
C ASP A 79 12.65 35.55 20.65
N GLY A 80 11.70 34.80 21.20
CA GLY A 80 10.42 35.35 21.62
C GLY A 80 9.34 35.42 20.54
N THR A 81 9.69 35.20 19.28
CA THR A 81 8.77 35.32 18.13
C THR A 81 8.22 33.96 17.73
N PRO A 82 6.88 33.75 17.75
CA PRO A 82 6.28 32.47 17.41
C PRO A 82 6.01 32.30 15.90
N TYR A 83 6.16 31.06 15.43
CA TYR A 83 5.89 30.63 14.06
C TYR A 83 5.11 29.30 14.05
N THR A 84 4.19 29.14 13.11
CA THR A 84 3.50 27.87 12.84
C THR A 84 4.35 27.03 11.88
N PHE A 85 4.72 25.81 12.27
CA PHE A 85 5.46 24.89 11.40
C PHE A 85 4.64 23.68 10.95
N MET A 86 3.50 23.38 11.60
CA MET A 86 2.64 22.26 11.26
C MET A 86 1.17 22.57 11.55
N GLY A 87 0.29 22.15 10.63
CA GLY A 87 -1.15 22.36 10.71
C GLY A 87 -1.58 23.78 10.33
N ILE A 88 -2.90 24.03 10.39
CA ILE A 88 -3.49 25.35 10.13
C ILE A 88 -4.37 25.84 11.31
N PRO A 89 -3.83 25.85 12.54
CA PRO A 89 -4.57 26.35 13.70
C PRO A 89 -5.00 27.81 13.51
N ALA A 90 -6.19 28.15 13.99
CA ALA A 90 -6.77 29.48 13.91
C ALA A 90 -7.29 29.95 15.27
N GLY A 91 -7.65 31.23 15.37
CA GLY A 91 -8.26 31.78 16.60
C GLY A 91 -7.30 31.98 17.77
N THR A 92 -5.99 31.91 17.54
CA THR A 92 -4.97 32.11 18.57
C THR A 92 -4.55 33.57 18.73
N SER A 93 -4.02 33.93 19.90
CA SER A 93 -3.47 35.26 20.19
C SER A 93 -2.17 35.14 21.00
N PRO A 94 -1.03 35.67 20.53
CA PRO A 94 -0.84 36.36 19.25
C PRO A 94 -1.03 35.43 18.04
N VAL A 95 -1.29 35.99 16.86
CA VAL A 95 -1.34 35.22 15.60
C VAL A 95 0.10 35.00 15.10
N PRO A 96 0.63 33.78 15.10
CA PRO A 96 1.99 33.51 14.64
C PRO A 96 2.10 33.62 13.12
N ALA A 97 3.27 34.04 12.63
CA ALA A 97 3.60 33.91 11.22
C ALA A 97 3.76 32.42 10.84
N LYS A 98 3.72 32.09 9.55
CA LYS A 98 4.09 30.75 9.07
C LYS A 98 5.60 30.64 8.95
N ALA A 99 6.18 29.53 9.42
CA ALA A 99 7.53 29.14 9.04
C ALA A 99 7.57 28.83 7.54
N ILE A 100 8.69 29.13 6.88
CA ILE A 100 8.84 28.95 5.44
C ILE A 100 9.42 27.55 5.20
N GLN A 101 8.63 26.64 4.64
CA GLN A 101 9.15 25.33 4.22
C GLN A 101 10.24 25.52 3.16
N LYS A 102 11.39 24.89 3.38
CA LYS A 102 12.53 24.86 2.45
C LYS A 102 12.55 23.57 1.65
N SER A 103 12.34 22.45 2.33
CA SER A 103 12.39 21.13 1.70
C SER A 103 11.51 20.10 2.38
N LEU A 104 11.18 19.06 1.60
CA LEU A 104 10.66 17.77 2.02
C LEU A 104 11.59 16.69 1.46
N ASN A 105 12.08 15.80 2.30
CA ASN A 105 12.75 14.57 1.90
C ASN A 105 11.98 13.38 2.47
N TRP A 106 11.59 12.41 1.64
CA TRP A 106 10.90 11.21 2.11
C TRP A 106 11.57 9.94 1.62
N THR A 107 11.44 8.90 2.44
CA THR A 107 11.93 7.54 2.21
C THR A 107 10.82 6.53 2.53
N ALA A 108 11.12 5.24 2.41
CA ALA A 108 10.20 4.17 2.78
C ALA A 108 9.75 4.23 4.25
N THR A 109 10.54 4.82 5.14
CA THR A 109 10.25 4.85 6.58
C THR A 109 10.14 6.26 7.17
N GLN A 110 10.69 7.27 6.50
CA GLN A 110 10.78 8.64 7.03
C GLN A 110 10.18 9.72 6.11
N SER A 111 9.71 10.81 6.72
CA SER A 111 9.35 12.04 6.01
C SER A 111 9.90 13.22 6.80
N THR A 112 10.85 13.94 6.22
CA THR A 112 11.61 15.01 6.87
C THR A 112 11.35 16.33 6.19
N PHE A 113 10.83 17.30 6.97
CA PHE A 113 10.58 18.65 6.52
C PHE A 113 11.59 19.60 7.16
N VAL A 114 12.10 20.56 6.39
CA VAL A 114 12.91 21.66 6.90
C VAL A 114 12.15 22.96 6.71
N LEU A 115 11.93 23.72 7.77
CA LEU A 115 11.21 24.99 7.74
C LEU A 115 12.00 26.09 8.45
N SER A 116 12.11 27.27 7.83
CA SER A 116 12.76 28.44 8.44
C SER A 116 11.78 29.26 9.28
N ALA A 117 12.17 29.51 10.53
CA ALA A 117 11.47 30.34 11.49
C ALA A 117 12.45 31.42 12.01
N GLY A 118 12.42 32.61 11.41
CA GLY A 118 13.42 33.64 11.69
C GLY A 118 14.85 33.15 11.40
N GLY A 119 15.76 33.32 12.38
CA GLY A 119 17.17 32.91 12.30
C GLY A 119 17.43 31.41 12.52
N VAL A 120 16.40 30.58 12.60
CA VAL A 120 16.52 29.13 12.87
C VAL A 120 15.84 28.32 11.78
N ASP A 121 16.47 27.22 11.37
CA ASP A 121 15.83 26.15 10.63
C ASP A 121 15.37 25.05 11.60
N LEU A 122 14.08 24.74 11.58
CA LEU A 122 13.48 23.62 12.28
C LEU A 122 13.39 22.42 11.32
N THR A 123 13.89 21.27 11.75
CA THR A 123 13.74 20.01 11.05
C THR A 123 12.71 19.14 11.78
N ALA A 124 11.64 18.77 11.09
CA ALA A 124 10.61 17.86 11.58
C ALA A 124 10.69 16.52 10.84
N THR A 125 11.14 15.47 11.52
CA THR A 125 11.24 14.11 10.98
C THR A 125 10.13 13.25 11.54
N PHE A 126 9.27 12.76 10.66
CA PHE A 126 8.26 11.76 10.95
C PHE A 126 8.81 10.38 10.62
N LEU A 127 8.81 9.47 11.60
CA LEU A 127 9.30 8.10 11.43
C LEU A 127 8.21 7.11 11.84
N SER A 128 7.80 6.26 10.90
CA SER A 128 6.94 5.09 11.18
C SER A 128 7.80 3.82 11.05
N PRO A 129 8.22 3.20 12.17
CA PRO A 129 9.22 2.14 12.14
C PRO A 129 8.75 0.89 11.38
N ILE A 130 9.64 0.35 10.56
CA ILE A 130 9.47 -0.93 9.86
C ILE A 130 10.57 -1.87 10.33
N THR A 131 10.20 -2.87 11.12
CA THR A 131 11.13 -3.79 11.81
C THR A 131 10.70 -5.24 11.60
N PRO A 132 10.64 -5.74 10.35
CA PRO A 132 9.97 -6.99 10.00
C PRO A 132 10.62 -8.24 10.61
N THR A 133 11.81 -8.12 11.19
CA THR A 133 12.54 -9.20 11.89
C THR A 133 12.38 -9.19 13.42
N LYS A 134 11.80 -8.14 14.00
CA LYS A 134 11.54 -7.99 15.44
C LYS A 134 10.05 -7.86 15.69
N LEU A 135 9.38 -8.99 15.99
CA LEU A 135 7.91 -9.06 16.07
C LEU A 135 7.28 -8.10 17.09
N VAL A 136 7.92 -7.92 18.26
CA VAL A 136 7.49 -6.95 19.28
C VAL A 136 7.47 -5.53 18.68
N ASN A 137 8.62 -5.06 18.16
CA ASN A 137 8.73 -3.73 17.55
C ASN A 137 7.80 -3.57 16.33
N GLN A 138 7.64 -4.62 15.51
CA GLN A 138 6.76 -4.61 14.34
C GLN A 138 5.28 -4.55 14.71
N SER A 139 4.92 -4.88 15.94
CA SER A 139 3.54 -4.82 16.42
C SER A 139 3.18 -3.56 17.20
N PHE A 140 4.14 -2.65 17.45
CA PHE A 140 3.84 -1.37 18.09
C PHE A 140 2.94 -0.50 17.18
N PRO A 141 1.79 -0.01 17.68
CA PRO A 141 0.92 0.90 16.94
C PRO A 141 1.32 2.37 17.20
N PHE A 142 2.61 2.68 17.09
CA PHE A 142 3.17 4.00 17.39
C PHE A 142 4.09 4.51 16.26
N SER A 143 4.15 5.84 16.12
CA SER A 143 5.02 6.57 15.20
C SER A 143 5.70 7.72 15.94
N TYR A 144 6.87 8.15 15.47
CA TYR A 144 7.61 9.28 16.05
C TYR A 144 7.41 10.57 15.26
N LEU A 145 7.44 11.69 15.98
CA LEU A 145 7.80 13.00 15.47
C LEU A 145 9.06 13.46 16.20
N ALA A 146 10.11 13.73 15.45
CA ALA A 146 11.40 14.19 15.92
C ALA A 146 11.66 15.63 15.47
N LEU A 147 11.92 16.53 16.43
CA LEU A 147 12.19 17.94 16.15
C LEU A 147 13.63 18.32 16.51
N SER A 148 14.40 18.82 15.55
CA SER A 148 15.70 19.45 15.79
C SER A 148 15.73 20.88 15.26
N ALA A 149 16.61 21.70 15.81
CA ALA A 149 16.75 23.11 15.42
C ALA A 149 18.23 23.47 15.24
N ALA A 150 18.53 24.28 14.22
CA ALA A 150 19.86 24.81 13.98
C ALA A 150 19.78 26.27 13.50
N PRO A 151 20.77 27.14 13.81
CA PRO A 151 20.80 28.50 13.31
C PRO A 151 21.00 28.49 11.79
N ASN A 152 20.34 29.42 11.11
CA ASN A 152 20.51 29.63 9.67
C ASN A 152 21.17 30.98 9.33
N ASP A 153 21.50 31.80 10.35
CA ASP A 153 22.15 33.10 10.20
C ASP A 153 23.53 33.21 10.89
N GLY A 154 23.99 32.11 11.49
CA GLY A 154 25.28 32.02 12.21
C GLY A 154 25.27 32.62 13.63
N LYS A 155 24.11 32.90 14.22
CA LYS A 155 24.00 33.42 15.60
C LYS A 155 23.32 32.42 16.53
N PRO A 156 23.62 32.49 17.85
CA PRO A 156 22.87 31.72 18.83
C PRO A 156 21.45 32.27 18.99
N HIS A 157 20.47 31.37 19.10
CA HIS A 157 19.05 31.71 19.26
C HIS A 157 18.40 30.98 20.43
N THR A 158 17.46 31.61 21.12
CA THR A 158 16.63 30.92 22.11
C THR A 158 15.43 30.27 21.43
N VAL A 159 15.21 28.96 21.67
CA VAL A 159 14.20 28.19 20.94
C VAL A 159 13.31 27.39 21.88
N GLN A 160 11.99 27.53 21.71
CA GLN A 160 10.98 26.65 22.29
C GLN A 160 10.15 25.99 21.19
N VAL A 161 9.76 24.74 21.39
CA VAL A 161 8.88 24.01 20.47
C VAL A 161 7.62 23.54 21.18
N TYR A 162 6.51 23.52 20.46
CA TYR A 162 5.20 23.06 20.94
C TYR A 162 4.56 22.16 19.90
N THR A 163 3.87 21.12 20.36
CA THR A 163 2.97 20.32 19.53
C THR A 163 1.74 19.87 20.31
N ASP A 164 0.61 19.74 19.62
CA ASP A 164 -0.60 19.12 20.16
C ASP A 164 -1.30 18.21 19.16
N ILE A 165 -2.01 17.21 19.68
CA ILE A 165 -3.06 16.50 18.94
C ILE A 165 -4.44 16.89 19.47
N THR A 166 -5.47 16.83 18.62
CA THR A 166 -6.88 17.05 19.00
C THR A 166 -7.59 15.73 19.32
N GLY A 167 -8.79 15.80 19.89
CA GLY A 167 -9.69 14.63 20.06
C GLY A 167 -10.10 13.94 18.74
N GLU A 168 -9.86 14.55 17.58
CA GLU A 168 -10.20 13.98 16.26
C GLU A 168 -9.37 12.73 15.92
N TRP A 169 -8.26 12.51 16.64
CA TRP A 169 -7.46 11.28 16.57
C TRP A 169 -8.21 10.03 17.02
N LEU A 170 -9.36 10.17 17.69
CA LEU A 170 -10.21 9.04 18.09
C LEU A 170 -11.24 8.63 17.04
N THR A 171 -11.88 9.60 16.39
CA THR A 171 -13.08 9.35 15.60
C THR A 171 -13.31 10.42 14.55
N SER A 172 -13.99 10.05 13.47
CA SER A 172 -14.51 11.02 12.47
C SER A 172 -15.85 11.63 12.89
N ASN A 173 -16.49 11.11 13.95
CA ASN A 173 -17.73 11.67 14.49
C ASN A 173 -17.43 12.62 15.65
N ALA A 174 -17.29 13.90 15.34
CA ALA A 174 -16.85 14.91 16.31
C ALA A 174 -17.89 15.22 17.42
N SER A 175 -19.14 14.72 17.32
CA SER A 175 -20.14 14.88 18.37
C SER A 175 -19.97 13.90 19.54
N LEU A 176 -19.13 12.88 19.40
CA LEU A 176 -18.89 11.89 20.46
C LEU A 176 -18.05 12.50 21.58
N VAL A 177 -18.40 12.16 22.82
CA VAL A 177 -17.70 12.62 24.02
C VAL A 177 -16.40 11.85 24.20
N ALA A 178 -15.30 12.58 24.38
CA ALA A 178 -14.01 12.03 24.76
C ALA A 178 -13.76 12.26 26.26
N ASN A 179 -13.08 11.31 26.90
CA ASN A 179 -12.44 11.51 28.20
C ASN A 179 -10.93 11.28 28.08
N TRP A 180 -10.16 11.80 29.03
CA TRP A 180 -8.71 11.77 28.96
C TRP A 180 -8.04 11.83 30.33
N SER A 181 -6.78 11.44 30.35
CA SER A 181 -5.88 11.56 31.50
C SER A 181 -4.49 11.98 31.05
N THR A 182 -3.75 12.61 31.96
CA THR A 182 -2.32 12.86 31.80
C THR A 182 -1.57 12.16 32.92
N SER A 183 -0.61 11.33 32.54
CA SER A 183 0.28 10.65 33.49
C SER A 183 1.73 11.03 33.20
N ALA A 184 2.51 11.23 34.26
CA ALA A 184 3.94 10.99 34.18
C ALA A 184 4.10 9.52 34.51
N GLY A 185 4.41 8.69 33.51
CA GLY A 185 4.51 7.24 33.69
C GLY A 185 5.29 6.90 34.96
N ALA A 186 4.75 6.00 35.78
CA ALA A 186 5.19 5.76 37.16
C ALA A 186 6.66 5.30 37.31
N SER A 187 7.33 4.97 36.20
CA SER A 187 8.61 4.26 36.15
C SER A 187 9.68 4.89 35.23
N ALA A 188 9.35 5.76 34.25
CA ALA A 188 10.25 5.96 33.10
C ALA A 188 10.49 7.40 32.59
N GLY A 189 9.98 8.44 33.26
CA GLY A 189 10.26 9.82 32.83
C GLY A 189 9.69 10.16 31.46
N VAL A 190 8.45 9.74 31.19
CA VAL A 190 7.67 10.08 30.01
C VAL A 190 6.34 10.70 30.46
N TRP A 191 5.98 11.85 29.89
CA TRP A 191 4.63 12.39 29.98
C TRP A 191 3.78 11.78 28.87
N THR A 192 2.59 11.31 29.24
CA THR A 192 1.62 10.72 28.31
C THR A 192 0.26 11.36 28.52
N HIS A 193 -0.33 11.82 27.41
CA HIS A 193 -1.76 12.08 27.31
C HIS A 193 -2.43 10.84 26.74
N GLU A 194 -3.37 10.28 27.48
CA GLU A 194 -4.26 9.22 27.03
C GLU A 194 -5.65 9.82 26.79
N VAL A 195 -6.24 9.54 25.63
CA VAL A 195 -7.55 10.05 25.23
C VAL A 195 -8.35 8.88 24.68
N GLN A 196 -9.63 8.78 25.01
CA GLN A 196 -10.51 7.74 24.51
C GLN A 196 -11.96 8.22 24.42
N LEU A 197 -12.79 7.49 23.66
CA LEU A 197 -14.23 7.73 23.68
C LEU A 197 -14.81 7.38 25.05
N ALA A 198 -15.70 8.22 25.56
CA ALA A 198 -16.38 7.98 26.84
C ALA A 198 -17.38 6.82 26.77
N GLN A 199 -17.87 6.51 25.58
CA GLN A 199 -18.64 5.31 25.28
C GLN A 199 -17.90 4.58 24.16
N GLN A 200 -17.41 3.38 24.45
CA GLN A 200 -16.66 2.57 23.51
C GLN A 200 -17.51 1.41 23.00
N GLU A 201 -17.37 1.10 21.72
CA GLU A 201 -17.93 -0.09 21.11
C GLU A 201 -16.79 -1.00 20.67
N VAL A 202 -16.53 -2.05 21.46
CA VAL A 202 -15.45 -3.01 21.18
C VAL A 202 -15.73 -3.68 19.83
N TYR A 203 -14.73 -3.66 18.96
CA TYR A 203 -14.80 -4.08 17.56
C TYR A 203 -15.76 -3.27 16.67
N GLY A 204 -16.29 -2.16 17.18
CA GLY A 204 -17.08 -1.20 16.40
C GLY A 204 -16.18 -0.36 15.52
N GLU A 205 -16.63 -0.09 14.30
CA GLU A 205 -15.96 0.75 13.33
C GLU A 205 -16.99 1.63 12.59
N VAL A 206 -16.67 2.90 12.41
CA VAL A 206 -17.48 3.84 11.63
C VAL A 206 -16.56 4.61 10.68
N LYS A 207 -16.81 4.49 9.37
CA LYS A 207 -16.00 5.14 8.32
C LYS A 207 -14.49 4.86 8.49
N ASP A 208 -14.15 3.59 8.71
CA ASP A 208 -12.77 3.13 8.94
C ASP A 208 -12.08 3.66 10.21
N ARG A 209 -12.85 4.27 11.12
CA ARG A 209 -12.38 4.71 12.43
C ARG A 209 -12.91 3.77 13.49
N VAL A 210 -12.01 3.16 14.24
CA VAL A 210 -12.35 2.31 15.37
C VAL A 210 -13.11 3.09 16.44
N GLN A 211 -14.07 2.45 17.12
CA GLN A 211 -14.93 3.06 18.13
C GLN A 211 -14.52 2.68 19.57
N TYR A 212 -13.31 2.17 19.78
CA TYR A 212 -12.79 1.77 21.08
C TYR A 212 -11.25 1.80 21.12
N GLY A 213 -10.68 1.73 22.32
CA GLY A 213 -9.27 1.98 22.58
C GLY A 213 -8.95 3.46 22.78
N SER A 214 -7.66 3.75 22.87
CA SER A 214 -7.16 5.07 23.25
C SER A 214 -6.12 5.57 22.26
N ALA A 215 -6.18 6.87 21.95
CA ALA A 215 -5.09 7.61 21.33
C ALA A 215 -4.12 8.08 22.41
N TYR A 216 -2.82 7.94 22.14
CA TYR A 216 -1.74 8.34 23.04
C TYR A 216 -0.86 9.39 22.37
N TYR A 217 -0.51 10.43 23.11
CA TYR A 217 0.51 11.40 22.74
C TYR A 217 1.50 11.54 23.88
N SER A 218 2.78 11.34 23.60
CA SER A 218 3.79 11.21 24.64
C SER A 218 5.12 11.87 24.28
N THR A 219 5.86 12.28 25.31
CA THR A 219 7.21 12.84 25.18
C THR A 219 8.03 12.54 26.44
N LEU A 220 9.36 12.59 26.34
CA LEU A 220 10.23 12.57 27.52
C LEU A 220 9.87 13.71 28.50
N ALA A 221 9.81 13.39 29.78
CA ALA A 221 9.61 14.31 30.88
C ALA A 221 10.96 14.87 31.33
N THR A 222 11.34 16.02 30.77
CA THR A 222 12.55 16.76 31.18
C THR A 222 12.16 17.95 32.07
N PRO A 223 13.11 18.55 32.83
CA PRO A 223 12.85 19.80 33.55
C PRO A 223 12.38 20.96 32.67
N ASN A 224 12.64 20.89 31.36
CA ASN A 224 12.26 21.88 30.36
C ASN A 224 10.97 21.50 29.61
N THR A 225 10.32 20.40 30.00
CA THR A 225 9.05 19.95 29.42
C THR A 225 7.90 20.52 30.23
N THR A 226 6.95 21.14 29.53
CA THR A 226 5.67 21.55 30.10
C THR A 226 4.54 20.94 29.28
N TYR A 227 3.37 20.75 29.90
CA TYR A 227 2.21 20.18 29.24
C TYR A 227 0.94 20.96 29.58
N GLN A 228 -0.09 20.78 28.76
CA GLN A 228 -1.43 21.20 29.10
C GLN A 228 -2.47 20.41 28.30
N THR A 229 -3.59 20.07 28.93
CA THR A 229 -4.81 19.69 28.20
C THR A 229 -5.87 20.77 28.38
N GLY A 230 -6.68 21.02 27.35
CA GLY A 230 -7.70 22.08 27.39
C GLY A 230 -8.24 22.46 26.02
N GLU A 231 -8.92 23.61 25.94
CA GLU A 231 -9.41 24.18 24.67
C GLU A 231 -8.26 24.64 23.77
N ASP A 232 -8.32 24.26 22.50
CA ASP A 232 -7.29 24.50 21.50
C ASP A 232 -6.81 25.96 21.44
N THR A 233 -7.72 26.92 21.30
CA THR A 233 -7.34 28.34 21.14
C THR A 233 -6.62 28.88 22.38
N LEU A 234 -7.05 28.47 23.58
CA LEU A 234 -6.47 28.91 24.85
C LEU A 234 -5.10 28.27 25.09
N VAL A 235 -5.00 26.95 24.98
CA VAL A 235 -3.75 26.20 25.21
C VAL A 235 -2.67 26.65 24.24
N ARG A 236 -3.01 26.77 22.95
CA ARG A 236 -2.08 27.26 21.92
C ARG A 236 -1.64 28.69 22.21
N SER A 237 -2.56 29.58 22.62
CA SER A 237 -2.25 30.98 22.96
C SER A 237 -1.30 31.10 24.16
N TYR A 238 -1.41 30.23 25.17
CA TYR A 238 -0.47 30.22 26.30
C TYR A 238 0.97 30.00 25.84
N PHE A 239 1.21 29.00 24.98
CA PHE A 239 2.55 28.78 24.43
C PHE A 239 3.02 29.95 23.57
N LEU A 240 2.16 30.46 22.69
CA LEU A 240 2.52 31.56 21.77
C LEU A 240 2.95 32.83 22.53
N ALA A 241 2.32 33.11 23.67
CA ALA A 241 2.68 34.24 24.53
C ALA A 241 3.94 33.99 25.37
N ASN A 242 4.07 32.79 25.96
CA ASN A 242 5.02 32.56 27.05
C ASN A 242 6.20 31.66 26.69
N GLY A 243 6.10 30.87 25.62
CA GLY A 243 7.05 29.81 25.27
C GLY A 243 6.93 28.54 26.14
N THR A 244 5.99 28.52 27.09
CA THR A 244 5.77 27.40 28.03
C THR A 244 4.27 27.18 28.27
N LEU A 245 3.93 26.02 28.81
CA LEU A 245 2.58 25.66 29.23
C LEU A 245 2.45 25.66 30.77
N PRO A 246 1.25 25.89 31.33
CA PRO A 246 1.04 25.99 32.77
C PRO A 246 1.20 24.67 33.57
N GLY A 247 1.31 23.51 32.91
CA GLY A 247 1.39 22.21 33.61
C GLY A 247 0.05 21.78 34.21
N THR A 248 -1.05 21.95 33.48
CA THR A 248 -2.42 21.70 33.98
C THR A 248 -3.17 20.68 33.13
N GLN A 249 -4.00 19.87 33.77
CA GLN A 249 -4.92 18.95 33.10
C GLN A 249 -6.35 19.50 33.21
N ASP A 250 -7.00 19.68 32.07
CA ASP A 250 -8.45 19.88 32.01
C ASP A 250 -9.17 18.58 32.41
N THR A 251 -10.23 18.70 33.19
CA THR A 251 -11.06 17.57 33.66
C THR A 251 -12.51 17.68 33.18
N ALA A 252 -12.84 18.71 32.40
CA ALA A 252 -14.16 18.90 31.80
C ALA A 252 -14.26 18.13 30.46
N PHE A 253 -14.45 16.81 30.56
CA PHE A 253 -14.68 15.93 29.41
C PHE A 253 -15.87 16.36 28.56
N ARG A 254 -15.72 16.31 27.24
CA ARG A 254 -16.67 16.89 26.28
C ARG A 254 -16.58 16.26 24.89
N ALA A 255 -17.50 16.64 24.01
CA ALA A 255 -17.49 16.24 22.62
C ALA A 255 -16.19 16.69 21.92
N VAL A 256 -15.72 15.89 20.95
CA VAL A 256 -14.49 16.19 20.19
C VAL A 256 -14.53 17.57 19.51
N SER A 257 -15.71 18.03 19.08
CA SER A 257 -15.89 19.38 18.50
C SER A 257 -16.25 20.48 19.50
N ASP A 258 -16.53 20.17 20.78
CA ASP A 258 -16.82 21.20 21.79
C ASP A 258 -15.51 21.76 22.32
N ARG A 259 -15.18 23.00 21.92
CA ARG A 259 -13.95 23.70 22.33
C ARG A 259 -12.73 22.80 22.15
N TRP A 260 -12.63 22.16 20.97
CA TRP A 260 -11.64 21.17 20.53
C TRP A 260 -10.60 20.84 21.62
N PRO A 261 -10.78 19.78 22.41
CA PRO A 261 -9.81 19.42 23.42
C PRO A 261 -8.48 19.05 22.73
N VAL A 262 -7.41 19.69 23.17
CA VAL A 262 -6.03 19.43 22.73
C VAL A 262 -5.18 18.84 23.84
N PHE A 263 -4.18 18.08 23.43
CA PHE A 263 -3.27 17.34 24.29
C PHE A 263 -1.85 17.76 23.95
N ALA A 264 -1.34 18.74 24.69
CA ALA A 264 -0.22 19.56 24.26
C ALA A 264 1.02 19.40 25.13
N PHE A 265 2.17 19.38 24.46
CA PHE A 265 3.50 19.46 25.07
C PHE A 265 4.28 20.64 24.52
N ALA A 266 5.12 21.24 25.37
CA ALA A 266 6.10 22.22 24.99
C ALA A 266 7.47 21.90 25.62
N HIS A 267 8.53 22.13 24.85
CA HIS A 267 9.92 21.96 25.27
C HIS A 267 10.70 23.25 25.08
N ASP A 268 11.43 23.66 26.11
CA ASP A 268 12.46 24.69 25.99
C ASP A 268 13.80 24.06 25.63
N LEU A 269 14.26 24.34 24.40
CA LEU A 269 15.54 23.84 23.88
C LEU A 269 16.72 24.69 24.36
N GLY A 270 16.46 25.82 25.04
CA GLY A 270 17.48 26.75 25.48
C GLY A 270 18.12 27.50 24.31
N THR A 271 19.42 27.73 24.42
CA THR A 271 20.21 28.38 23.37
C THR A 271 20.69 27.37 22.34
N VAL A 272 20.29 27.57 21.09
CA VAL A 272 20.73 26.81 19.92
C VAL A 272 21.89 27.56 19.28
N ASP A 273 23.05 26.92 19.20
CA ASP A 273 24.27 27.45 18.57
C ASP A 273 24.62 26.70 17.28
N GLU A 274 25.82 26.93 16.72
CA GLU A 274 26.26 26.32 15.46
C GLU A 274 26.17 24.77 15.44
N GLY A 275 26.19 24.11 16.59
CA GLY A 275 26.04 22.65 16.70
C GLY A 275 24.60 22.15 16.55
N GLY A 276 23.62 23.05 16.62
CA GLY A 276 22.20 22.70 16.67
C GLY A 276 21.79 22.01 17.99
N VAL A 277 20.50 21.73 18.12
CA VAL A 277 19.92 21.04 19.30
C VAL A 277 18.90 20.01 18.89
N GLY A 278 18.73 19.00 19.75
CA GLY A 278 17.74 17.94 19.61
C GLY A 278 18.33 16.63 19.07
N PRO A 279 17.49 15.69 18.63
CA PRO A 279 16.06 15.90 18.43
C PRO A 279 15.23 15.70 19.72
N VAL A 280 14.16 16.48 19.90
CA VAL A 280 13.11 16.22 20.89
C VAL A 280 12.09 15.25 20.29
N MET A 281 11.79 14.18 21.02
CA MET A 281 10.92 13.09 20.57
C MET A 281 9.49 13.24 21.08
N PHE A 282 8.55 13.10 20.17
CA PHE A 282 7.14 12.83 20.46
C PHE A 282 6.76 11.47 19.89
N ALA A 283 5.95 10.71 20.61
CA ALA A 283 5.32 9.50 20.12
C ALA A 283 3.81 9.71 20.01
N VAL A 284 3.23 9.27 18.90
CA VAL A 284 1.78 9.23 18.70
C VAL A 284 1.35 7.81 18.33
N GLY A 285 0.23 7.34 18.89
CA GLY A 285 -0.28 6.02 18.57
C GLY A 285 -1.72 5.80 18.98
N HIS A 286 -2.26 4.66 18.58
CA HIS A 286 -3.61 4.25 18.96
C HIS A 286 -3.58 2.77 19.38
N VAL A 287 -3.86 2.50 20.65
CA VAL A 287 -3.81 1.13 21.21
C VAL A 287 -5.21 0.63 21.49
N ARG A 288 -5.42 -0.65 21.19
CA ARG A 288 -6.64 -1.40 21.46
C ARG A 288 -6.29 -2.75 22.04
N ASP A 289 -7.05 -3.17 23.03
CA ASP A 289 -7.04 -4.55 23.49
C ASP A 289 -8.47 -4.96 23.88
N PRO A 290 -9.03 -6.03 23.27
CA PRO A 290 -8.48 -6.84 22.18
C PRO A 290 -8.41 -6.10 20.83
N ALA A 291 -7.51 -6.51 19.95
CA ALA A 291 -7.29 -5.87 18.64
C ALA A 291 -8.16 -6.47 17.52
N VAL A 292 -8.33 -7.80 17.53
CA VAL A 292 -9.11 -8.56 16.53
C VAL A 292 -9.98 -9.58 17.24
N GLU A 293 -11.20 -9.78 16.76
CA GLU A 293 -12.03 -10.93 17.11
C GLU A 293 -11.84 -12.01 16.04
N TYR A 294 -11.38 -13.20 16.41
CA TYR A 294 -11.06 -14.26 15.46
C TYR A 294 -11.89 -15.52 15.71
N VAL A 295 -12.41 -16.11 14.63
CA VAL A 295 -13.14 -17.38 14.70
C VAL A 295 -12.22 -18.55 15.05
N VAL A 296 -12.68 -19.44 15.94
CA VAL A 296 -11.95 -20.66 16.33
C VAL A 296 -12.88 -21.88 16.31
N GLY A 297 -12.31 -23.06 16.06
CA GLY A 297 -13.08 -24.31 15.87
C GLY A 297 -14.03 -24.66 17.03
N GLY A 298 -15.19 -25.25 16.69
CA GLY A 298 -16.31 -25.50 17.60
C GLY A 298 -17.58 -24.80 17.10
N ALA A 299 -18.76 -25.14 17.64
CA ALA A 299 -20.01 -24.49 17.23
C ALA A 299 -20.06 -23.02 17.73
N GLY A 300 -19.52 -22.09 16.94
CA GLY A 300 -19.61 -20.65 17.18
C GLY A 300 -18.59 -20.06 18.16
N GLY A 301 -17.40 -20.65 18.27
CA GLY A 301 -16.33 -20.09 19.11
C GLY A 301 -15.65 -18.88 18.47
N SER A 302 -15.51 -17.78 19.21
CA SER A 302 -14.60 -16.68 18.87
C SER A 302 -13.52 -16.53 19.94
N GLN A 303 -12.40 -15.93 19.55
CA GLN A 303 -11.25 -15.67 20.39
C GLN A 303 -10.81 -14.21 20.21
N ASN A 304 -10.69 -13.53 21.34
CA ASN A 304 -10.06 -12.22 21.40
C ASN A 304 -8.55 -12.36 21.17
N ARG A 305 -8.03 -11.61 20.20
CA ARG A 305 -6.61 -11.54 19.89
C ARG A 305 -6.07 -10.16 20.19
N SER A 306 -4.87 -10.11 20.76
CA SER A 306 -4.21 -8.88 21.21
C SER A 306 -2.97 -8.62 20.38
N LEU A 307 -2.56 -7.36 20.24
CA LEU A 307 -1.33 -7.01 19.54
C LEU A 307 -0.11 -7.70 20.17
N TYR A 308 0.84 -8.13 19.33
CA TYR A 308 1.96 -8.97 19.77
C TYR A 308 2.84 -8.31 20.86
N PHE A 309 2.93 -6.98 20.90
CA PHE A 309 3.80 -6.28 21.86
C PHE A 309 3.41 -6.61 23.30
N TRP A 310 2.13 -6.88 23.59
CA TRP A 310 1.68 -7.29 24.91
C TRP A 310 2.41 -8.51 25.48
N SER A 311 3.07 -9.33 24.63
CA SER A 311 3.95 -10.41 25.10
C SER A 311 5.13 -9.97 25.97
N GLN A 312 5.48 -8.68 25.98
CA GLN A 312 6.61 -8.12 26.75
C GLN A 312 6.21 -6.98 27.69
N TYR A 313 4.96 -6.51 27.64
CA TYR A 313 4.53 -5.32 28.37
C TYR A 313 3.28 -5.59 29.18
N ASP A 314 3.25 -5.10 30.41
CA ASP A 314 2.09 -5.18 31.31
C ASP A 314 1.19 -3.96 31.18
N SER A 315 1.70 -2.85 30.64
CA SER A 315 0.97 -1.60 30.46
C SER A 315 1.36 -0.87 29.17
N VAL A 316 0.46 0.00 28.68
CA VAL A 316 0.76 0.87 27.53
C VAL A 316 1.82 1.91 27.89
N ASP A 317 1.85 2.40 29.13
CA ASP A 317 2.85 3.37 29.59
C ASP A 317 4.27 2.80 29.51
N ASP A 318 4.49 1.54 29.92
CA ASP A 318 5.79 0.89 29.81
C ASP A 318 6.18 0.65 28.34
N ALA A 319 5.22 0.25 27.51
CA ALA A 319 5.41 0.11 26.06
C ALA A 319 5.82 1.43 25.39
N ILE A 320 5.16 2.54 25.73
CA ILE A 320 5.49 3.87 25.20
C ILE A 320 6.86 4.33 25.68
N ALA A 321 7.19 4.09 26.95
CA ALA A 321 8.49 4.46 27.50
C ALA A 321 9.64 3.78 26.74
N ASP A 322 9.54 2.48 26.52
CA ASP A 322 10.50 1.72 25.73
C ASP A 322 10.51 2.18 24.27
N PHE A 323 9.34 2.42 23.66
CA PHE A 323 9.24 2.92 22.29
C PHE A 323 9.98 4.26 22.15
N ILE A 324 9.75 5.23 23.02
CA ILE A 324 10.45 6.53 22.99
C ILE A 324 11.97 6.34 23.16
N ALA A 325 12.39 5.51 24.11
CA ALA A 325 13.81 5.24 24.36
C ALA A 325 14.50 4.51 23.18
N ASP A 326 13.76 3.69 22.42
CA ASP A 326 14.29 2.93 21.28
C ASP A 326 14.49 3.77 20.01
N TYR A 327 14.13 5.06 20.01
CA TYR A 327 14.24 5.92 18.82
C TYR A 327 15.60 5.84 18.08
N PRO A 328 16.78 5.89 18.74
CA PRO A 328 18.06 5.76 18.05
C PRO A 328 18.21 4.43 17.28
N ASN A 329 17.72 3.33 17.85
CA ASN A 329 17.74 2.02 17.20
C ASN A 329 16.69 1.92 16.09
N ALA A 330 15.50 2.49 16.31
CA ALA A 330 14.44 2.56 15.32
C ALA A 330 14.90 3.35 14.09
N LEU A 331 15.54 4.50 14.29
CA LEU A 331 16.13 5.32 13.23
C LEU A 331 17.25 4.56 12.49
N THR A 332 18.19 3.94 13.22
CA THR A 332 19.26 3.14 12.60
C THR A 332 18.68 1.99 11.75
N THR A 333 17.64 1.32 12.25
CA THR A 333 16.97 0.23 11.52
C THR A 333 16.24 0.74 10.28
N ALA A 334 15.57 1.89 10.40
CA ALA A 334 14.88 2.56 9.31
C ALA A 334 15.84 2.99 8.20
N GLU A 335 16.96 3.65 8.54
CA GLU A 335 17.99 4.04 7.59
C GLU A 335 18.63 2.84 6.89
N ALA A 336 18.88 1.75 7.62
CA ALA A 336 19.41 0.52 7.03
C ALA A 336 18.42 -0.12 6.04
N PHE A 337 17.12 -0.13 6.37
CA PHE A 337 16.07 -0.61 5.46
C PHE A 337 15.96 0.27 4.22
N ASP A 338 15.89 1.59 4.40
CA ASP A 338 15.81 2.57 3.32
C ASP A 338 17.02 2.46 2.38
N ALA A 339 18.23 2.37 2.93
CA ALA A 339 19.45 2.24 2.14
C ALA A 339 19.49 0.94 1.33
N ARG A 340 19.05 -0.18 1.91
CA ARG A 340 18.92 -1.46 1.20
C ARG A 340 17.90 -1.35 0.06
N LEU A 341 16.71 -0.83 0.34
CA LEU A 341 15.64 -0.69 -0.66
C LEU A 341 16.10 0.21 -1.82
N GLN A 342 16.69 1.37 -1.51
CA GLN A 342 17.21 2.30 -2.50
C GLN A 342 18.29 1.64 -3.36
N ALA A 343 19.26 0.96 -2.74
CA ALA A 343 20.36 0.31 -3.44
C ALA A 343 19.89 -0.84 -4.34
N ASP A 344 18.89 -1.61 -3.91
CA ASP A 344 18.33 -2.71 -4.70
C ASP A 344 17.48 -2.19 -5.86
N ALA A 345 16.56 -1.27 -5.60
CA ALA A 345 15.65 -0.74 -6.62
C ALA A 345 16.35 0.14 -7.66
N SER A 346 17.38 0.89 -7.27
CA SER A 346 18.17 1.71 -8.22
C SER A 346 18.92 0.88 -9.26
N LYS A 347 19.10 -0.44 -9.05
CA LYS A 347 19.65 -1.35 -10.07
C LYS A 347 18.68 -1.55 -11.25
N VAL A 348 17.39 -1.31 -11.04
CA VAL A 348 16.36 -1.33 -12.09
C VAL A 348 16.32 0.04 -12.78
N SER A 349 15.96 1.08 -12.02
CA SER A 349 15.98 2.50 -12.42
C SER A 349 15.76 3.40 -11.21
N SER A 350 16.03 4.71 -11.33
CA SER A 350 15.70 5.69 -10.28
C SER A 350 14.20 5.82 -10.06
N ASN A 351 13.41 5.85 -11.14
CA ASN A 351 11.96 5.98 -11.05
C ASN A 351 11.33 4.80 -10.32
N TYR A 352 11.85 3.59 -10.53
CA TYR A 352 11.41 2.41 -9.78
C TYR A 352 11.75 2.53 -8.30
N ALA A 353 12.94 3.04 -7.95
CA ALA A 353 13.33 3.27 -6.56
C ALA A 353 12.37 4.24 -5.84
N ASP A 354 11.92 5.30 -6.52
CA ASP A 354 10.98 6.26 -5.94
C ASP A 354 9.60 5.61 -5.69
N ILE A 355 9.10 4.79 -6.63
CA ILE A 355 7.81 4.10 -6.49
C ILE A 355 7.82 3.15 -5.28
N VAL A 356 8.85 2.30 -5.17
CA VAL A 356 8.90 1.35 -4.04
C VAL A 356 9.08 2.07 -2.71
N ALA A 357 9.84 3.17 -2.67
CA ALA A 357 9.99 3.98 -1.48
C ALA A 357 8.65 4.58 -1.02
N LEU A 358 7.79 5.04 -1.94
CA LEU A 358 6.47 5.58 -1.61
C LEU A 358 5.50 4.50 -1.07
N SER A 359 5.70 3.24 -1.45
CA SER A 359 4.71 2.17 -1.26
C SER A 359 4.86 1.40 0.05
N VAL A 360 6.09 1.22 0.52
CA VAL A 360 6.40 0.29 1.62
C VAL A 360 5.67 0.65 2.91
N ARG A 361 5.70 1.93 3.33
CA ARG A 361 5.05 2.35 4.59
C ARG A 361 3.55 2.14 4.55
N GLN A 362 2.93 2.48 3.43
CA GLN A 362 1.49 2.34 3.20
C GLN A 362 1.07 0.88 3.35
N ALA A 363 1.71 -0.02 2.62
CA ALA A 363 1.34 -1.43 2.62
C ALA A 363 1.64 -2.10 3.98
N MET A 364 2.74 -1.77 4.64
CA MET A 364 3.05 -2.29 5.99
C MET A 364 2.04 -1.82 7.05
N ALA A 365 1.41 -0.66 6.88
CA ALA A 365 0.43 -0.13 7.84
C ALA A 365 -0.95 -0.78 7.75
N THR A 366 -1.16 -1.72 6.83
CA THR A 366 -2.47 -2.37 6.65
C THR A 366 -2.64 -3.64 7.49
N VAL A 367 -1.58 -4.06 8.20
CA VAL A 367 -1.57 -5.32 8.95
C VAL A 367 -1.36 -5.10 10.44
N GLU A 368 -1.93 -5.99 11.25
CA GLU A 368 -1.66 -6.08 12.68
C GLU A 368 -1.25 -7.49 13.08
N LEU A 369 -0.09 -7.62 13.72
CA LEU A 369 0.41 -8.88 14.27
C LEU A 369 -0.15 -9.10 15.67
N THR A 370 -0.76 -10.25 15.89
CA THR A 370 -1.53 -10.59 17.10
C THR A 370 -1.11 -11.93 17.70
N ILE A 371 -1.43 -12.09 18.98
CA ILE A 371 -1.27 -13.31 19.78
C ILE A 371 -2.56 -13.59 20.55
N SER A 372 -2.73 -14.84 20.99
CA SER A 372 -3.82 -15.24 21.89
C SER A 372 -3.36 -15.32 23.34
N LYS A 373 -4.33 -15.51 24.25
CA LYS A 373 -4.07 -15.95 25.63
C LYS A 373 -4.34 -17.45 25.77
N GLY A 374 -3.50 -18.13 26.55
CA GLY A 374 -3.73 -19.50 27.01
C GLY A 374 -4.87 -19.57 28.03
N SER A 375 -5.27 -20.78 28.42
CA SER A 375 -6.32 -21.00 29.42
C SER A 375 -5.96 -20.49 30.82
N ASP A 376 -4.67 -20.28 31.10
CA ASP A 376 -4.15 -19.68 32.33
C ASP A 376 -4.06 -18.15 32.27
N GLY A 377 -4.47 -17.54 31.16
CA GLY A 377 -4.41 -16.10 30.92
C GLY A 377 -3.05 -15.57 30.43
N SER A 378 -2.04 -16.43 30.31
CA SER A 378 -0.71 -16.04 29.80
C SER A 378 -0.70 -15.84 28.29
N TRP A 379 0.19 -14.99 27.79
CA TRP A 379 0.35 -14.74 26.36
C TRP A 379 0.94 -15.94 25.62
N ASN A 380 0.29 -16.38 24.54
CA ASN A 380 0.74 -17.48 23.71
C ASN A 380 1.39 -16.97 22.42
N THR A 381 2.71 -16.76 22.45
CA THR A 381 3.49 -16.30 21.30
C THR A 381 3.65 -17.35 20.19
N SER A 382 3.41 -18.63 20.49
CA SER A 382 3.42 -19.69 19.47
C SER A 382 2.17 -19.62 18.57
N ASP A 383 1.07 -19.12 19.12
CA ASP A 383 -0.14 -18.80 18.37
C ASP A 383 -0.12 -17.34 17.88
N SER A 384 0.83 -17.06 16.98
CA SER A 384 0.93 -15.76 16.31
C SER A 384 0.19 -15.75 14.98
N MET A 385 -0.56 -14.68 14.73
CA MET A 385 -1.35 -14.46 13.51
C MET A 385 -1.27 -12.99 13.09
N MET A 386 -1.19 -12.71 11.80
CA MET A 386 -1.19 -11.36 11.25
C MET A 386 -2.44 -11.17 10.41
N PHE A 387 -3.21 -10.12 10.71
CA PHE A 387 -4.46 -9.80 10.01
C PHE A 387 -4.25 -8.58 9.15
N LEU A 388 -4.65 -8.67 7.87
CA LEU A 388 -4.69 -7.55 6.94
C LEU A 388 -6.08 -6.91 6.98
N LYS A 389 -6.16 -5.58 6.92
CA LYS A 389 -7.40 -4.87 6.61
C LYS A 389 -7.42 -4.46 5.15
N GLU A 390 -8.49 -4.76 4.43
CA GLU A 390 -8.73 -4.31 3.07
C GLU A 390 -9.14 -2.83 3.04
N ILE A 391 -8.17 -1.95 3.27
CA ILE A 391 -8.37 -0.50 3.33
C ILE A 391 -8.92 0.03 1.98
N SER A 392 -9.83 1.00 2.03
CA SER A 392 -10.36 1.76 0.88
C SER A 392 -11.06 0.96 -0.23
N SER A 393 -11.53 -0.24 0.06
CA SER A 393 -12.43 -1.03 -0.79
C SER A 393 -13.62 -1.54 0.03
N SER A 394 -13.45 -2.66 0.73
CA SER A 394 -14.51 -3.41 1.39
C SER A 394 -14.39 -3.41 2.92
N GLY A 395 -13.22 -3.05 3.48
CA GLY A 395 -12.95 -3.13 4.92
C GLY A 395 -12.88 -4.56 5.47
N LEU A 396 -12.72 -5.56 4.60
CA LEU A 396 -12.69 -6.97 4.98
C LEU A 396 -11.37 -7.37 5.66
N ALA A 397 -11.44 -8.42 6.48
CA ALA A 397 -10.35 -8.97 7.25
C ALA A 397 -9.66 -10.10 6.48
N SER A 398 -8.35 -9.95 6.26
CA SER A 398 -7.47 -10.92 5.61
C SER A 398 -7.97 -11.37 4.24
N THR A 399 -8.39 -10.43 3.40
CA THR A 399 -8.78 -10.71 2.01
C THR A 399 -7.62 -11.34 1.23
N THR A 400 -7.88 -12.47 0.58
CA THR A 400 -6.87 -13.42 0.11
C THR A 400 -6.14 -12.90 -1.13
N ASP A 401 -6.87 -12.42 -2.13
CA ASP A 401 -6.33 -11.77 -3.33
C ASP A 401 -5.54 -10.50 -3.00
N VAL A 402 -5.95 -9.77 -1.96
CA VAL A 402 -5.24 -8.58 -1.48
C VAL A 402 -3.92 -8.93 -0.77
N ILE A 403 -3.89 -10.01 0.01
CA ILE A 403 -2.63 -10.56 0.53
C ILE A 403 -1.74 -11.01 -0.63
N PHE A 404 -2.31 -11.60 -1.68
CA PHE A 404 -1.58 -12.03 -2.87
C PHE A 404 -0.97 -10.86 -3.66
N ALA A 405 -1.73 -9.79 -3.91
CA ALA A 405 -1.23 -8.60 -4.59
C ALA A 405 -0.06 -7.97 -3.80
N SER A 406 -0.20 -7.86 -2.47
CA SER A 406 0.85 -7.32 -1.59
C SER A 406 2.00 -8.29 -1.29
N TRP A 407 1.94 -9.54 -1.78
CA TRP A 407 2.91 -10.61 -1.50
C TRP A 407 4.38 -10.23 -1.76
N PRO A 408 4.73 -9.47 -2.81
CA PRO A 408 6.10 -9.05 -3.05
C PRO A 408 6.74 -8.28 -1.90
N LEU A 409 5.96 -7.44 -1.19
CA LEU A 409 6.45 -6.73 -0.01
C LEU A 409 6.90 -7.70 1.08
N TRP A 410 6.06 -8.69 1.39
CA TRP A 410 6.32 -9.64 2.48
C TRP A 410 7.56 -10.49 2.18
N LEU A 411 7.73 -10.92 0.94
CA LEU A 411 8.93 -11.65 0.51
C LEU A 411 10.20 -10.79 0.59
N TYR A 412 10.15 -9.51 0.22
CA TYR A 412 11.32 -8.63 0.27
C TYR A 412 11.70 -8.22 1.69
N ALA A 413 10.69 -7.88 2.51
CA ALA A 413 10.86 -7.37 3.86
C ALA A 413 11.27 -8.48 4.83
N ASN A 414 10.50 -9.56 4.89
CA ASN A 414 10.81 -10.80 5.62
C ASN A 414 9.78 -11.89 5.27
N PRO A 415 10.13 -12.91 4.47
CA PRO A 415 9.20 -13.97 4.07
C PRO A 415 8.55 -14.70 5.26
N ALA A 416 9.17 -14.71 6.44
CA ALA A 416 8.60 -15.30 7.65
C ALA A 416 7.26 -14.68 8.06
N LEU A 417 7.02 -13.40 7.72
CA LEU A 417 5.75 -12.71 7.97
C LEU A 417 4.59 -13.30 7.16
N GLY A 418 4.88 -13.82 5.96
CA GLY A 418 3.89 -14.48 5.11
C GLY A 418 3.21 -15.66 5.81
N LYS A 419 3.94 -16.37 6.69
CA LYS A 419 3.35 -17.42 7.53
C LYS A 419 2.22 -16.88 8.39
N TYR A 420 2.45 -15.76 9.07
CA TYR A 420 1.47 -15.19 9.97
C TYR A 420 0.24 -14.64 9.24
N LEU A 421 0.41 -14.15 8.00
CA LEU A 421 -0.70 -13.69 7.14
C LEU A 421 -1.61 -14.83 6.65
N LEU A 422 -1.01 -15.96 6.25
CA LEU A 422 -1.78 -17.08 5.73
C LEU A 422 -2.44 -17.91 6.84
N ARG A 423 -1.90 -17.87 8.06
CA ARG A 423 -2.38 -18.68 9.19
C ARG A 423 -3.86 -18.47 9.53
N PRO A 424 -4.42 -17.24 9.62
CA PRO A 424 -5.85 -17.03 9.85
C PRO A 424 -6.74 -17.77 8.84
N LEU A 425 -6.48 -17.59 7.54
CA LEU A 425 -7.26 -18.22 6.47
C LEU A 425 -7.13 -19.75 6.48
N LEU A 426 -5.91 -20.27 6.64
CA LEU A 426 -5.65 -21.71 6.66
C LEU A 426 -6.27 -22.38 7.88
N ALA A 427 -6.12 -21.80 9.07
CA ALA A 427 -6.63 -22.38 10.31
C ALA A 427 -8.16 -22.38 10.36
N TYR A 428 -8.81 -21.30 9.91
CA TYR A 428 -10.27 -21.22 9.78
C TYR A 428 -10.82 -22.30 8.84
N GLN A 429 -10.29 -22.39 7.62
CA GLN A 429 -10.82 -23.33 6.63
C GLN A 429 -10.50 -24.79 6.98
N ALA A 430 -9.33 -25.06 7.58
CA ALA A 430 -8.96 -26.39 8.05
C ALA A 430 -9.79 -26.87 9.25
N SER A 431 -10.49 -25.98 9.96
CA SER A 431 -11.38 -26.39 11.05
C SER A 431 -12.67 -27.05 10.55
N GLY A 432 -12.94 -27.01 9.24
CA GLY A 432 -14.17 -27.51 8.62
C GLY A 432 -15.39 -26.62 8.81
N MET A 433 -15.21 -25.36 9.25
CA MET A 433 -16.32 -24.40 9.42
C MET A 433 -16.77 -23.78 8.10
N TYR A 434 -15.85 -23.65 7.13
CA TYR A 434 -16.17 -23.15 5.80
C TYR A 434 -16.75 -24.27 4.93
N PRO A 435 -17.99 -24.13 4.40
CA PRO A 435 -18.68 -25.24 3.74
C PRO A 435 -18.30 -25.44 2.27
N ASN A 436 -17.67 -24.44 1.63
CA ASN A 436 -17.35 -24.49 0.21
C ASN A 436 -16.09 -25.33 -0.06
N GLN A 437 -15.98 -25.85 -1.29
CA GLN A 437 -14.84 -26.70 -1.69
C GLN A 437 -13.62 -25.89 -2.19
N TRP A 438 -13.80 -24.59 -2.40
CA TRP A 438 -12.75 -23.64 -2.80
C TRP A 438 -12.20 -22.86 -1.58
N SER A 439 -11.22 -21.99 -1.79
CA SER A 439 -10.70 -21.13 -0.73
C SER A 439 -11.65 -19.95 -0.47
N ALA A 440 -11.85 -19.62 0.80
CA ALA A 440 -12.53 -18.40 1.21
C ALA A 440 -11.81 -17.15 0.70
N HIS A 441 -12.58 -16.13 0.32
CA HIS A 441 -12.10 -14.82 -0.08
C HIS A 441 -11.53 -14.04 1.12
N ASP A 442 -12.27 -13.97 2.22
CA ASP A 442 -11.92 -13.20 3.41
C ASP A 442 -12.45 -13.86 4.71
N LEU A 443 -12.27 -13.19 5.84
CA LEU A 443 -12.73 -13.63 7.16
C LEU A 443 -13.83 -12.77 7.78
N GLY A 444 -14.55 -11.95 7.01
CA GLY A 444 -15.57 -11.02 7.48
C GLY A 444 -15.06 -9.58 7.59
N THR A 445 -15.82 -8.68 8.21
CA THR A 445 -15.47 -7.26 8.31
C THR A 445 -14.46 -6.99 9.42
N TYR A 446 -13.31 -6.38 9.08
CA TYR A 446 -12.30 -6.03 10.07
C TYR A 446 -12.84 -5.03 11.11
N PRO A 447 -12.54 -5.16 12.41
CA PRO A 447 -11.59 -6.10 13.05
C PRO A 447 -12.23 -7.44 13.49
N LYS A 448 -13.39 -7.82 12.96
CA LYS A 448 -14.09 -9.09 13.23
C LYS A 448 -13.79 -10.11 12.12
N ALA A 449 -12.75 -10.90 12.33
CA ALA A 449 -12.38 -12.03 11.48
C ALA A 449 -13.18 -13.29 11.87
N LEU A 450 -14.51 -13.24 11.72
CA LEU A 450 -15.45 -14.28 12.15
C LEU A 450 -15.70 -15.40 11.11
N GLY A 451 -15.15 -15.26 9.90
CA GLY A 451 -15.32 -16.22 8.82
C GLY A 451 -16.75 -16.24 8.25
N HIS A 452 -16.94 -17.14 7.29
CA HIS A 452 -18.18 -17.34 6.53
C HIS A 452 -18.70 -18.76 6.70
N ASN A 453 -19.13 -19.11 7.91
CA ASN A 453 -19.65 -20.45 8.21
C ASN A 453 -20.92 -20.80 7.40
N ASP A 454 -21.57 -19.79 6.83
CA ASP A 454 -22.71 -19.92 5.93
C ASP A 454 -22.30 -20.12 4.45
N GLY A 455 -21.00 -20.01 4.14
CA GLY A 455 -20.43 -20.14 2.81
C GLY A 455 -20.72 -18.97 1.88
N LYS A 456 -21.07 -17.79 2.41
CA LYS A 456 -21.49 -16.62 1.63
C LYS A 456 -20.46 -15.50 1.56
N ASP A 457 -19.18 -15.84 1.56
CA ASP A 457 -18.13 -14.92 1.17
C ASP A 457 -18.24 -14.52 -0.30
N LEU A 458 -17.47 -13.51 -0.71
CA LEU A 458 -17.44 -13.07 -2.10
C LEU A 458 -16.86 -14.19 -2.99
N ALA A 459 -17.67 -14.68 -3.93
CA ALA A 459 -17.31 -15.87 -4.71
C ALA A 459 -16.24 -15.57 -5.78
N MET A 460 -14.97 -15.83 -5.44
CA MET A 460 -13.82 -15.79 -6.35
C MET A 460 -13.06 -17.14 -6.40
N PRO A 461 -13.73 -18.27 -6.68
CA PRO A 461 -13.21 -19.58 -6.30
C PRO A 461 -11.93 -20.01 -7.02
N VAL A 462 -11.76 -19.70 -8.31
CA VAL A 462 -10.51 -19.99 -9.03
C VAL A 462 -9.38 -19.06 -8.60
N GLU A 463 -9.69 -17.77 -8.39
CA GLU A 463 -8.74 -16.75 -7.96
C GLU A 463 -8.11 -17.15 -6.62
N GLU A 464 -8.95 -17.45 -5.62
CA GLU A 464 -8.47 -17.65 -4.25
C GLU A 464 -7.83 -19.01 -4.01
N CYS A 465 -8.30 -20.06 -4.69
CA CYS A 465 -7.58 -21.34 -4.67
C CYS A 465 -6.18 -21.19 -5.26
N GLY A 466 -6.06 -20.45 -6.37
CA GLY A 466 -4.77 -20.18 -6.99
C GLY A 466 -3.85 -19.34 -6.10
N ASN A 467 -4.37 -18.24 -5.54
CA ASN A 467 -3.65 -17.35 -4.63
C ASN A 467 -3.05 -18.12 -3.45
N MET A 468 -3.85 -18.92 -2.75
CA MET A 468 -3.38 -19.67 -1.58
C MET A 468 -2.31 -20.70 -1.93
N LEU A 469 -2.46 -21.44 -3.03
CA LEU A 469 -1.47 -22.42 -3.48
C LEU A 469 -0.14 -21.76 -3.86
N ILE A 470 -0.21 -20.64 -4.60
CA ILE A 470 0.96 -19.88 -5.02
C ILE A 470 1.69 -19.30 -3.81
N MET A 471 0.98 -18.64 -2.88
CA MET A 471 1.59 -18.05 -1.69
C MET A 471 2.17 -19.09 -0.75
N ALA A 472 1.49 -20.23 -0.54
CA ALA A 472 2.00 -21.31 0.29
C ALA A 472 3.32 -21.88 -0.25
N LEU A 473 3.40 -22.14 -1.56
CA LEU A 473 4.65 -22.58 -2.19
C LEU A 473 5.72 -21.48 -2.16
N SER A 474 5.36 -20.24 -2.50
CA SER A 474 6.27 -19.10 -2.52
C SER A 474 6.94 -18.88 -1.15
N TYR A 475 6.15 -18.93 -0.08
CA TYR A 475 6.64 -18.91 1.30
C TYR A 475 7.63 -20.04 1.57
N THR A 476 7.27 -21.28 1.22
CA THR A 476 8.12 -22.45 1.47
C THR A 476 9.44 -22.35 0.69
N LEU A 477 9.41 -21.90 -0.56
CA LEU A 477 10.61 -21.67 -1.37
C LEU A 477 11.52 -20.61 -0.74
N ALA A 478 10.94 -19.49 -0.28
CA ALA A 478 11.70 -18.38 0.28
C ALA A 478 12.31 -18.67 1.66
N THR A 479 11.68 -19.55 2.45
CA THR A 479 12.07 -19.81 3.86
C THR A 479 12.65 -21.19 4.10
N SER A 480 12.45 -22.13 3.19
CA SER A 480 12.63 -23.58 3.44
C SER A 480 11.78 -24.12 4.60
N ASP A 481 10.76 -23.39 5.07
CA ASP A 481 9.81 -23.85 6.09
C ASP A 481 8.65 -24.60 5.41
N HIS A 482 8.58 -25.91 5.65
CA HIS A 482 7.58 -26.81 5.08
C HIS A 482 6.30 -26.91 5.95
N SER A 483 6.23 -26.19 7.08
CA SER A 483 5.18 -26.38 8.08
C SER A 483 3.78 -26.08 7.56
N LEU A 484 3.59 -25.03 6.75
CA LEU A 484 2.27 -24.72 6.17
C LEU A 484 1.82 -25.82 5.22
N ILE A 485 2.67 -26.18 4.25
CA ILE A 485 2.33 -27.17 3.23
C ILE A 485 2.16 -28.58 3.79
N THR A 486 2.84 -28.91 4.90
CA THR A 486 2.67 -30.19 5.60
C THR A 486 1.40 -30.21 6.44
N THR A 487 1.15 -29.14 7.21
CA THR A 487 0.01 -29.09 8.14
C THR A 487 -1.32 -29.01 7.38
N TYR A 488 -1.36 -28.26 6.29
CA TYR A 488 -2.59 -27.97 5.55
C TYR A 488 -2.68 -28.71 4.21
N TYR A 489 -1.87 -29.77 4.01
CA TYR A 489 -1.77 -30.50 2.73
C TYR A 489 -3.13 -30.91 2.15
N THR A 490 -4.00 -31.50 2.98
CA THR A 490 -5.34 -31.94 2.55
C THR A 490 -6.19 -30.80 2.01
N LEU A 491 -6.11 -29.62 2.63
CA LEU A 491 -6.86 -28.43 2.21
C LEU A 491 -6.32 -27.88 0.88
N LEU A 492 -4.99 -27.78 0.75
CA LEU A 492 -4.32 -27.37 -0.49
C LEU A 492 -4.64 -28.33 -1.65
N ASP A 493 -4.67 -29.64 -1.39
CA ASP A 493 -5.05 -30.66 -2.36
C ASP A 493 -6.52 -30.52 -2.80
N GLN A 494 -7.45 -30.28 -1.86
CA GLN A 494 -8.86 -30.05 -2.17
C GLN A 494 -9.04 -28.85 -3.12
N TRP A 495 -8.39 -27.73 -2.82
CA TRP A 495 -8.42 -26.55 -3.69
C TRP A 495 -7.83 -26.84 -5.07
N THR A 496 -6.78 -27.66 -5.14
CA THR A 496 -6.20 -28.08 -6.42
C THR A 496 -7.18 -28.92 -7.24
N GLN A 497 -7.91 -29.85 -6.62
CA GLN A 497 -8.94 -30.63 -7.31
C GLN A 497 -10.07 -29.74 -7.85
N TYR A 498 -10.45 -28.69 -7.12
CA TYR A 498 -11.37 -27.67 -7.61
C TYR A 498 -10.79 -26.95 -8.84
N LEU A 499 -9.52 -26.52 -8.79
CA LEU A 499 -8.85 -25.88 -9.91
C LEU A 499 -8.77 -26.78 -11.14
N VAL A 500 -8.45 -28.06 -10.99
CA VAL A 500 -8.44 -29.03 -12.11
C VAL A 500 -9.79 -29.03 -12.82
N THR A 501 -10.90 -28.90 -12.11
CA THR A 501 -12.24 -28.91 -12.75
C THR A 501 -12.59 -27.58 -13.41
N ASN A 502 -12.09 -26.45 -12.89
CA ASN A 502 -12.65 -25.12 -13.20
C ASN A 502 -11.67 -24.13 -13.87
N SER A 503 -10.38 -24.45 -14.02
CA SER A 503 -9.38 -23.46 -14.43
C SER A 503 -9.20 -23.30 -15.94
N LEU A 504 -9.26 -24.37 -16.72
CA LEU A 504 -8.95 -24.27 -18.16
C LEU A 504 -9.97 -23.40 -18.89
N MET A 505 -11.25 -23.54 -18.54
CA MET A 505 -12.39 -22.79 -19.07
C MET A 505 -13.17 -22.20 -17.88
N PRO A 506 -12.70 -21.10 -17.27
CA PRO A 506 -13.34 -20.55 -16.08
C PRO A 506 -14.81 -20.19 -16.34
N ALA A 507 -15.70 -20.63 -15.45
CA ALA A 507 -17.09 -20.19 -15.45
C ALA A 507 -17.19 -18.66 -15.21
N ASN A 508 -18.36 -18.08 -15.45
CA ASN A 508 -18.60 -16.68 -15.12
C ASN A 508 -18.47 -16.44 -13.61
N GLN A 509 -17.36 -15.83 -13.20
CA GLN A 509 -17.05 -15.51 -11.81
C GLN A 509 -16.26 -14.21 -11.73
N LEU A 510 -16.07 -13.70 -10.51
CA LEU A 510 -15.22 -12.54 -10.24
C LEU A 510 -13.75 -12.96 -10.17
N SER A 511 -12.87 -12.03 -10.53
CA SER A 511 -11.44 -12.02 -10.19
C SER A 511 -11.17 -10.89 -9.19
N THR A 512 -9.91 -10.73 -8.78
CA THR A 512 -9.46 -9.60 -7.95
C THR A 512 -9.91 -8.23 -8.52
N ASP A 513 -10.00 -8.12 -9.86
CA ASP A 513 -10.57 -6.98 -10.58
C ASP A 513 -12.12 -6.91 -10.49
N ALA A 514 -12.71 -7.21 -9.34
CA ALA A 514 -14.17 -7.34 -9.18
C ALA A 514 -14.94 -6.09 -9.59
N PHE A 515 -14.33 -4.91 -9.45
CA PHE A 515 -14.86 -3.62 -9.89
C PHE A 515 -15.07 -3.54 -11.42
N ALA A 516 -14.37 -4.35 -12.21
CA ALA A 516 -14.57 -4.47 -13.65
C ALA A 516 -15.68 -5.49 -14.02
N GLY A 517 -16.22 -6.20 -13.02
CA GLY A 517 -17.29 -7.19 -13.16
C GLY A 517 -16.82 -8.61 -13.54
N SER A 518 -17.72 -9.57 -13.34
CA SER A 518 -17.48 -11.00 -13.61
C SER A 518 -17.34 -11.30 -15.11
N LEU A 519 -16.53 -12.30 -15.45
CA LEU A 519 -16.35 -12.70 -16.85
C LEU A 519 -16.16 -14.21 -16.99
N ALA A 520 -16.84 -14.83 -17.96
CA ALA A 520 -16.60 -16.23 -18.33
C ALA A 520 -15.38 -16.34 -19.25
N ASN A 521 -14.67 -17.47 -19.18
CA ASN A 521 -13.48 -17.76 -19.98
C ASN A 521 -12.41 -16.67 -19.87
N GLN A 522 -12.29 -16.04 -18.70
CA GLN A 522 -11.34 -14.97 -18.45
C GLN A 522 -9.90 -15.52 -18.49
N THR A 523 -9.08 -14.94 -19.35
CA THR A 523 -7.71 -15.41 -19.60
C THR A 523 -6.82 -15.34 -18.36
N ASN A 524 -6.83 -14.22 -17.64
CA ASN A 524 -6.04 -14.06 -16.41
C ASN A 524 -6.39 -15.10 -15.35
N LEU A 525 -7.68 -15.42 -15.22
CA LEU A 525 -8.14 -16.38 -14.22
C LEU A 525 -7.73 -17.81 -14.57
N ALA A 526 -7.72 -18.15 -15.86
CA ALA A 526 -7.18 -19.42 -16.32
C ALA A 526 -5.68 -19.54 -16.05
N ILE A 527 -4.91 -18.46 -16.27
CA ILE A 527 -3.48 -18.40 -15.92
C ILE A 527 -3.29 -18.69 -14.43
N LYS A 528 -4.05 -18.01 -13.56
CA LYS A 528 -3.99 -18.23 -12.11
C LYS A 528 -4.19 -19.70 -11.76
N GLY A 529 -5.27 -20.31 -12.25
CA GLY A 529 -5.60 -21.70 -11.93
C GLY A 529 -4.55 -22.68 -12.44
N ILE A 530 -4.00 -22.48 -13.65
CA ILE A 530 -2.92 -23.30 -14.21
C ILE A 530 -1.65 -23.23 -13.35
N VAL A 531 -1.25 -22.01 -12.94
CA VAL A 531 -0.09 -21.83 -12.06
C VAL A 531 -0.35 -22.42 -10.67
N GLY A 532 -1.57 -22.28 -10.12
CA GLY A 532 -1.97 -22.90 -8.86
C GLY A 532 -1.86 -24.43 -8.88
N ILE A 533 -2.35 -25.08 -9.93
CA ILE A 533 -2.20 -26.55 -10.12
C ILE A 533 -0.71 -26.91 -10.21
N LYS A 534 0.07 -26.12 -10.95
CA LYS A 534 1.52 -26.34 -11.04
C LYS A 534 2.23 -26.16 -9.69
N ALA A 535 1.84 -25.18 -8.90
CA ALA A 535 2.36 -24.97 -7.55
C ALA A 535 2.08 -26.18 -6.66
N MET A 536 0.86 -26.73 -6.70
CA MET A 536 0.54 -27.95 -5.95
C MET A 536 1.39 -29.14 -6.38
N SER A 537 1.75 -29.28 -7.67
CA SER A 537 2.63 -30.35 -8.12
C SER A 537 4.01 -30.30 -7.42
N VAL A 538 4.53 -29.10 -7.18
CA VAL A 538 5.79 -28.88 -6.46
C VAL A 538 5.61 -29.17 -4.98
N ILE A 539 4.51 -28.69 -4.37
CA ILE A 539 4.16 -28.97 -2.97
C ILE A 539 4.05 -30.48 -2.72
N ALA A 540 3.34 -31.21 -3.58
CA ALA A 540 3.19 -32.66 -3.49
C ALA A 540 4.55 -33.37 -3.53
N ASN A 541 5.46 -32.94 -4.42
CA ASN A 541 6.81 -33.49 -4.46
C ASN A 541 7.60 -33.19 -3.17
N MET A 542 7.52 -31.95 -2.65
CA MET A 542 8.20 -31.54 -1.40
C MET A 542 7.66 -32.24 -0.14
N THR A 543 6.43 -32.74 -0.19
CA THR A 543 5.76 -33.47 0.91
C THR A 543 5.80 -34.99 0.72
N GLY A 544 6.45 -35.49 -0.34
CA GLY A 544 6.69 -36.92 -0.55
C GLY A 544 5.60 -37.65 -1.35
N ASP A 545 4.61 -36.95 -1.90
CA ASP A 545 3.60 -37.53 -2.79
C ASP A 545 4.00 -37.37 -4.27
N ALA A 546 4.92 -38.22 -4.71
CA ALA A 546 5.41 -38.23 -6.08
C ALA A 546 4.32 -38.56 -7.13
N GLY A 547 3.27 -39.29 -6.74
CA GLY A 547 2.16 -39.63 -7.63
C GLY A 547 1.34 -38.40 -7.98
N ARG A 548 0.83 -37.70 -6.95
CA ARG A 548 0.09 -36.44 -7.16
C ARG A 548 0.95 -35.36 -7.80
N ALA A 549 2.24 -35.31 -7.48
CA ALA A 549 3.17 -34.40 -8.13
C ALA A 549 3.20 -34.61 -9.66
N ALA A 550 3.33 -35.86 -10.11
CA ALA A 550 3.33 -36.20 -11.53
C ALA A 550 1.98 -35.86 -12.19
N ASP A 551 0.87 -36.22 -11.55
CA ASP A 551 -0.48 -35.99 -12.06
C ASP A 551 -0.78 -34.50 -12.24
N TYR A 552 -0.60 -33.69 -11.19
CA TYR A 552 -0.85 -32.24 -11.26
C TYR A 552 0.11 -31.53 -12.20
N SER A 553 1.38 -31.98 -12.28
CA SER A 553 2.30 -31.42 -13.28
C SER A 553 1.83 -31.72 -14.70
N SER A 554 1.32 -32.93 -14.97
CA SER A 554 0.78 -33.30 -16.28
C SER A 554 -0.46 -32.49 -16.63
N VAL A 555 -1.38 -32.27 -15.68
CA VAL A 555 -2.58 -31.46 -15.90
C VAL A 555 -2.21 -30.01 -16.21
N ALA A 556 -1.34 -29.38 -15.40
CA ALA A 556 -0.94 -28.00 -15.61
C ALA A 556 -0.28 -27.79 -16.99
N SER A 557 0.63 -28.68 -17.40
CA SER A 557 1.27 -28.61 -18.72
C SER A 557 0.27 -28.81 -19.86
N GLY A 558 -0.64 -29.80 -19.75
CA GLY A 558 -1.70 -30.02 -20.74
C GLY A 558 -2.69 -28.85 -20.83
N TYR A 559 -2.92 -28.13 -19.72
CA TYR A 559 -3.74 -26.92 -19.71
C TYR A 559 -3.02 -25.74 -20.33
N ALA A 560 -1.72 -25.53 -20.07
CA ALA A 560 -0.95 -24.45 -20.71
C ALA A 560 -0.90 -24.61 -22.25
N GLU A 561 -0.82 -25.84 -22.75
CA GLU A 561 -0.92 -26.16 -24.18
C GLU A 561 -2.27 -25.77 -24.78
N GLN A 562 -3.36 -26.09 -24.09
CA GLN A 562 -4.72 -25.78 -24.54
C GLN A 562 -5.03 -24.28 -24.41
N PHE A 563 -4.63 -23.68 -23.30
CA PHE A 563 -4.72 -22.25 -23.02
C PHE A 563 -4.14 -21.44 -24.18
N SER A 564 -2.95 -21.80 -24.67
CA SER A 564 -2.28 -21.08 -25.76
C SER A 564 -3.10 -21.06 -27.06
N LYS A 565 -4.01 -22.02 -27.26
CA LYS A 565 -4.91 -22.09 -28.42
C LYS A 565 -6.23 -21.34 -28.19
N LEU A 566 -6.67 -21.24 -26.94
CA LEU A 566 -7.96 -20.65 -26.55
C LEU A 566 -7.85 -19.14 -26.30
N ALA A 567 -6.76 -18.73 -25.67
CA ALA A 567 -6.54 -17.38 -25.15
C ALA A 567 -5.82 -16.46 -26.13
N MET A 568 -5.26 -17.00 -27.21
CA MET A 568 -4.50 -16.21 -28.18
C MET A 568 -5.44 -15.63 -29.24
N ALA A 569 -5.27 -14.35 -29.55
CA ALA A 569 -5.97 -13.75 -30.69
C ALA A 569 -5.60 -14.50 -31.97
N SER A 570 -6.53 -14.62 -32.92
CA SER A 570 -6.33 -15.38 -34.16
C SER A 570 -5.14 -14.92 -35.01
N THR A 571 -4.70 -13.67 -34.83
CA THR A 571 -3.52 -13.08 -35.47
C THR A 571 -2.21 -13.55 -34.85
N GLY A 572 -2.24 -14.16 -33.66
CA GLY A 572 -1.08 -14.57 -32.88
C GLY A 572 -0.33 -13.41 -32.21
N GLY A 573 -0.94 -12.23 -32.14
CA GLY A 573 -0.25 -11.00 -31.69
C GLY A 573 -0.31 -10.74 -30.18
N HIS A 574 -1.32 -11.25 -29.49
CA HIS A 574 -1.57 -10.96 -28.07
C HIS A 574 -2.54 -11.97 -27.44
N LEU A 575 -2.65 -11.94 -26.11
CA LEU A 575 -3.68 -12.66 -25.37
C LEU A 575 -4.99 -11.87 -25.31
N THR A 576 -6.12 -12.53 -25.60
CA THR A 576 -7.47 -11.98 -25.47
C THR A 576 -7.85 -11.82 -23.99
N LEU A 577 -8.73 -10.87 -23.64
CA LEU A 577 -9.26 -10.73 -22.27
C LEU A 577 -10.06 -11.98 -21.86
N ASN A 578 -10.90 -12.46 -22.78
CA ASN A 578 -11.66 -13.70 -22.65
C ASN A 578 -11.59 -14.48 -23.97
N TYR A 579 -11.61 -15.80 -23.86
CA TYR A 579 -11.38 -16.67 -25.01
C TYR A 579 -12.33 -16.40 -26.17
N GLY A 580 -11.77 -16.41 -27.38
CA GLY A 580 -12.52 -16.29 -28.63
C GLY A 580 -12.95 -14.88 -29.02
N ASP A 581 -12.59 -13.83 -28.28
CA ASP A 581 -12.77 -12.44 -28.73
C ASP A 581 -11.43 -11.79 -29.12
N ASP A 582 -11.07 -11.91 -30.40
CA ASP A 582 -9.83 -11.37 -30.98
C ASP A 582 -9.68 -9.84 -30.84
N ARG A 583 -10.78 -9.13 -30.57
CA ARG A 583 -10.77 -7.68 -30.38
C ARG A 583 -10.43 -7.27 -28.95
N SER A 584 -10.50 -8.23 -28.02
CA SER A 584 -10.25 -8.02 -26.60
C SER A 584 -8.77 -8.24 -26.26
N TRP A 585 -8.32 -7.65 -25.16
CA TRP A 585 -6.98 -7.83 -24.58
C TRP A 585 -6.97 -7.31 -23.14
N GLY A 586 -5.96 -7.68 -22.36
CA GLY A 586 -5.71 -7.15 -21.02
C GLY A 586 -4.30 -7.44 -20.53
N LEU A 587 -3.93 -6.83 -19.40
CA LEU A 587 -2.68 -7.08 -18.70
C LEU A 587 -2.66 -8.52 -18.18
N ALA A 588 -1.77 -9.37 -18.69
CA ALA A 588 -1.66 -10.76 -18.27
C ALA A 588 -0.88 -10.93 -16.94
N TYR A 589 -1.26 -10.16 -15.92
CA TYR A 589 -0.48 -9.99 -14.67
C TYR A 589 -0.31 -11.30 -13.90
N ASN A 590 -1.24 -12.25 -14.01
CA ASN A 590 -1.15 -13.55 -13.32
C ASN A 590 0.01 -14.44 -13.80
N LEU A 591 0.65 -14.11 -14.93
CA LEU A 591 1.90 -14.75 -15.35
C LEU A 591 3.05 -14.47 -14.37
N TYR A 592 2.96 -13.42 -13.55
CA TYR A 592 3.97 -13.08 -12.56
C TYR A 592 4.23 -14.25 -11.60
N ALA A 593 3.17 -14.97 -11.21
CA ALA A 593 3.29 -16.13 -10.33
C ALA A 593 4.13 -17.27 -10.94
N ASP A 594 4.05 -17.48 -12.26
CA ASP A 594 4.84 -18.51 -12.94
C ASP A 594 6.35 -18.18 -12.90
N VAL A 595 6.68 -16.89 -13.05
CA VAL A 595 8.06 -16.38 -12.97
C VAL A 595 8.56 -16.36 -11.53
N LEU A 596 7.75 -15.89 -10.58
CA LEU A 596 8.08 -15.82 -9.16
C LEU A 596 8.41 -17.21 -8.60
N LEU A 597 7.58 -18.21 -8.92
CA LEU A 597 7.80 -19.59 -8.47
C LEU A 597 8.84 -20.33 -9.31
N GLY A 598 9.24 -19.79 -10.45
CA GLY A 598 10.13 -20.46 -11.41
C GLY A 598 9.53 -21.75 -11.98
N THR A 599 8.21 -21.85 -12.05
CA THR A 599 7.51 -23.07 -12.48
C THR A 599 7.61 -23.35 -13.97
N GLN A 600 7.83 -22.31 -14.77
CA GLN A 600 8.00 -22.36 -16.23
C GLN A 600 6.87 -23.14 -16.92
N VAL A 601 5.63 -22.98 -16.45
CA VAL A 601 4.47 -23.67 -17.02
C VAL A 601 4.08 -23.05 -18.36
N PHE A 602 4.30 -21.75 -18.55
CA PHE A 602 4.05 -21.07 -19.82
C PHE A 602 5.35 -20.89 -20.62
N PRO A 603 5.27 -20.96 -21.97
CA PRO A 603 6.45 -20.86 -22.81
C PRO A 603 6.94 -19.41 -22.89
N LYS A 604 8.26 -19.21 -22.99
CA LYS A 604 8.88 -17.87 -23.10
C LYS A 604 8.29 -17.00 -24.22
N LEU A 605 7.88 -17.64 -25.33
CA LEU A 605 7.28 -16.96 -26.48
C LEU A 605 6.01 -16.19 -26.12
N LEU A 606 5.23 -16.66 -25.13
CA LEU A 606 4.02 -15.98 -24.66
C LEU A 606 4.36 -14.63 -24.00
N TYR A 607 5.42 -14.60 -23.17
CA TYR A 607 5.90 -13.37 -22.54
C TYR A 607 6.44 -12.38 -23.58
N GLN A 608 7.21 -12.86 -24.56
CA GLN A 608 7.73 -12.03 -25.66
C GLN A 608 6.60 -11.45 -26.53
N MET A 609 5.56 -12.24 -26.80
CA MET A 609 4.39 -11.79 -27.53
C MET A 609 3.67 -10.65 -26.80
N GLN A 610 3.40 -10.82 -25.50
CA GLN A 610 2.77 -9.77 -24.71
C GLN A 610 3.65 -8.52 -24.58
N ASP A 611 4.98 -8.68 -24.42
CA ASP A 611 5.93 -7.55 -24.42
C ASP A 611 5.80 -6.68 -25.67
N CYS A 612 5.71 -7.31 -26.84
CA CYS A 612 5.52 -6.60 -28.11
C CYS A 612 4.14 -5.96 -28.27
N TRP A 613 3.11 -6.47 -27.59
CA TRP A 613 1.76 -5.93 -27.64
C TRP A 613 1.62 -4.64 -26.82
N TYR A 614 2.11 -4.61 -25.58
CA TYR A 614 1.79 -3.54 -24.63
C TYR A 614 2.19 -2.15 -25.11
N GLY A 615 3.35 -2.01 -25.78
CA GLY A 615 3.78 -0.74 -26.36
C GLY A 615 2.82 -0.16 -27.42
N THR A 616 1.92 -0.98 -27.99
CA THR A 616 0.93 -0.54 -28.99
C THR A 616 -0.37 0.00 -28.38
N VAL A 617 -0.61 -0.29 -27.10
CA VAL A 617 -1.84 0.06 -26.37
C VAL A 617 -1.59 0.94 -25.13
N ALA A 618 -0.33 1.29 -24.88
CA ALA A 618 0.06 2.14 -23.77
C ALA A 618 -0.47 3.58 -23.90
N SER A 619 -0.81 4.15 -22.76
CA SER A 619 -1.17 5.56 -22.56
C SER A 619 -0.13 6.25 -21.66
N THR A 620 -0.31 7.54 -21.39
CA THR A 620 0.68 8.36 -20.66
C THR A 620 0.97 7.88 -19.25
N TYR A 621 -0.03 7.34 -18.56
CA TYR A 621 0.06 6.92 -17.16
C TYR A 621 -0.05 5.41 -16.98
N GLY A 622 -0.10 4.64 -18.08
CA GLY A 622 -0.05 3.18 -18.03
C GLY A 622 -0.69 2.52 -19.24
N VAL A 623 -0.71 1.20 -19.24
CA VAL A 623 -1.50 0.41 -20.18
C VAL A 623 -2.87 0.16 -19.55
N PRO A 624 -4.01 0.43 -20.20
CA PRO A 624 -5.31 0.12 -19.60
C PRO A 624 -5.37 -1.35 -19.14
N LEU A 625 -6.02 -1.61 -18.00
CA LEU A 625 -6.12 -2.95 -17.40
C LEU A 625 -6.59 -3.99 -18.43
N ASP A 626 -7.62 -3.62 -19.18
CA ASP A 626 -8.13 -4.36 -20.32
C ASP A 626 -9.01 -3.50 -21.23
N THR A 627 -9.51 -4.09 -22.31
CA THR A 627 -10.35 -3.43 -23.32
C THR A 627 -11.69 -2.84 -22.85
N ARG A 628 -12.15 -3.12 -21.63
CA ARG A 628 -13.44 -2.63 -21.13
C ARG A 628 -13.40 -1.14 -20.78
N HIS A 629 -12.23 -0.64 -20.35
CA HIS A 629 -12.07 0.69 -19.78
C HIS A 629 -10.70 1.32 -20.11
N THR A 630 -10.52 2.59 -19.72
CA THR A 630 -9.24 3.32 -19.86
C THR A 630 -8.41 3.32 -18.58
N TYR A 631 -8.97 2.85 -17.47
CA TYR A 631 -8.24 2.77 -16.20
C TYR A 631 -7.26 1.60 -16.18
N THR A 632 -6.31 1.66 -15.26
CA THR A 632 -5.36 0.59 -14.93
C THR A 632 -5.17 0.51 -13.41
N GLU A 633 -4.35 -0.46 -12.97
CA GLU A 633 -3.86 -0.50 -11.60
C GLU A 633 -2.33 -0.50 -11.49
N SER A 634 -1.76 0.31 -10.59
CA SER A 634 -0.31 0.52 -10.49
C SER A 634 0.45 -0.74 -10.12
N ASP A 635 -0.14 -1.60 -9.30
CA ASP A 635 0.38 -2.92 -8.94
C ASP A 635 0.51 -3.83 -10.15
N TRP A 636 -0.54 -3.91 -10.98
CA TRP A 636 -0.51 -4.70 -12.22
C TRP A 636 0.47 -4.14 -13.24
N GLU A 637 0.57 -2.82 -13.40
CA GLU A 637 1.60 -2.19 -14.24
C GLU A 637 3.02 -2.64 -13.82
N ILE A 638 3.32 -2.64 -12.52
CA ILE A 638 4.64 -3.04 -12.02
C ILE A 638 4.88 -4.55 -12.13
N TRP A 639 3.84 -5.38 -11.96
CA TRP A 639 3.97 -6.82 -12.26
C TRP A 639 4.27 -7.04 -13.74
N MET A 640 3.66 -6.26 -14.62
CA MET A 640 3.96 -6.33 -16.05
C MET A 640 5.37 -5.83 -16.38
N ALA A 641 5.87 -4.80 -15.69
CA ALA A 641 7.28 -4.42 -15.77
C ALA A 641 8.22 -5.57 -15.36
N ALA A 642 7.85 -6.35 -14.34
CA ALA A 642 8.63 -7.52 -13.90
C ALA A 642 8.61 -8.65 -14.94
N LEU A 643 7.51 -8.79 -15.69
CA LEU A 643 7.35 -9.79 -16.73
C LEU A 643 7.97 -9.40 -18.07
N ALA A 644 8.29 -8.12 -18.26
CA ALA A 644 8.82 -7.60 -19.52
C ALA A 644 10.10 -8.34 -19.94
N THR A 645 10.15 -8.68 -21.23
CA THR A 645 11.31 -9.33 -21.85
C THR A 645 12.26 -8.32 -22.49
N SER A 646 11.82 -7.06 -22.64
CA SER A 646 12.64 -5.94 -23.09
C SER A 646 12.72 -4.83 -22.04
N THR A 647 13.87 -4.15 -21.99
CA THR A 647 14.05 -2.95 -21.15
C THR A 647 13.09 -1.84 -21.56
N GLN A 648 12.75 -1.73 -22.85
CA GLN A 648 11.82 -0.73 -23.35
C GLN A 648 10.42 -0.88 -22.73
N THR A 649 9.86 -2.11 -22.75
CA THR A 649 8.54 -2.37 -22.18
C THR A 649 8.57 -2.28 -20.65
N ARG A 650 9.64 -2.77 -20.01
CA ARG A 650 9.84 -2.59 -18.57
C ARG A 650 9.80 -1.12 -18.16
N ASP A 651 10.59 -0.29 -18.83
CA ASP A 651 10.72 1.12 -18.50
C ASP A 651 9.43 1.88 -18.82
N LEU A 652 8.68 1.50 -19.87
CA LEU A 652 7.35 2.04 -20.17
C LEU A 652 6.40 1.91 -18.97
N PHE A 653 6.30 0.72 -18.37
CA PHE A 653 5.43 0.49 -17.21
C PHE A 653 5.90 1.27 -15.97
N ILE A 654 7.21 1.26 -15.69
CA ILE A 654 7.79 1.97 -14.53
C ILE A 654 7.60 3.48 -14.67
N GLU A 655 7.91 4.06 -15.82
CA GLU A 655 7.78 5.50 -16.06
C GLU A 655 6.32 5.95 -16.00
N SER A 656 5.39 5.12 -16.47
CA SER A 656 3.96 5.38 -16.41
C SER A 656 3.43 5.52 -14.98
N VAL A 657 3.77 4.57 -14.10
CA VAL A 657 3.39 4.61 -12.68
C VAL A 657 4.11 5.76 -11.95
N HIS A 658 5.38 6.01 -12.26
CA HIS A 658 6.13 7.13 -11.67
C HIS A 658 5.48 8.47 -12.02
N ASN A 659 5.15 8.69 -13.30
CA ASN A 659 4.46 9.89 -13.76
C ASN A 659 3.14 10.10 -13.02
N TYR A 660 2.37 9.03 -12.80
CA TYR A 660 1.12 9.06 -12.03
C TYR A 660 1.36 9.42 -10.56
N ALA A 661 2.38 8.85 -9.91
CA ALA A 661 2.64 9.09 -8.50
C ALA A 661 3.07 10.54 -8.18
N THR A 662 3.55 11.29 -9.17
CA THR A 662 3.96 12.69 -9.01
C THR A 662 2.77 13.66 -8.98
N TYR A 663 2.89 14.75 -8.21
CA TYR A 663 1.88 15.82 -8.11
C TYR A 663 1.46 16.50 -9.43
N ASN A 664 2.13 16.21 -10.55
CA ASN A 664 1.82 16.78 -11.86
C ASN A 664 0.43 16.35 -12.36
N VAL A 665 -0.14 15.28 -11.80
CA VAL A 665 -1.55 14.93 -12.01
C VAL A 665 -2.43 15.81 -11.12
N GLY A 666 -2.97 16.88 -11.72
CA GLY A 666 -3.83 17.82 -11.00
C GLY A 666 -5.01 17.13 -10.30
N ASN A 667 -5.29 17.54 -9.06
CA ASN A 667 -6.40 17.11 -8.19
C ASN A 667 -6.26 15.77 -7.46
N ASN A 668 -5.14 15.05 -7.58
CA ASN A 668 -4.89 13.91 -6.69
C ASN A 668 -4.25 14.40 -5.37
N SER A 669 -4.97 14.25 -4.25
CA SER A 669 -4.54 14.72 -2.91
C SER A 669 -4.58 13.65 -1.83
N GLU A 670 -4.94 12.42 -2.21
CA GLU A 670 -5.10 11.29 -1.31
C GLU A 670 -3.80 10.45 -1.24
N PRO A 671 -3.65 9.55 -0.24
CA PRO A 671 -2.58 8.56 -0.24
C PRO A 671 -2.52 7.78 -1.56
N LEU A 672 -1.33 7.31 -1.95
CA LEU A 672 -1.11 6.66 -3.24
C LEU A 672 -2.18 5.61 -3.50
N GLY A 673 -2.98 5.85 -4.54
CA GLY A 673 -4.01 4.92 -4.96
C GLY A 673 -3.51 4.01 -6.07
N ASP A 674 -3.99 2.78 -6.08
CA ASP A 674 -3.67 1.75 -7.05
C ASP A 674 -4.56 1.84 -8.29
N TRP A 675 -5.82 2.29 -8.20
CA TRP A 675 -6.74 2.37 -9.36
C TRP A 675 -6.92 3.80 -9.91
N TYR A 676 -6.50 4.01 -11.16
CA TYR A 676 -6.49 5.32 -11.81
C TYR A 676 -6.68 5.24 -13.33
N ASP A 677 -7.04 6.36 -13.97
CA ASP A 677 -7.21 6.43 -15.42
C ASP A 677 -5.85 6.48 -16.15
N ALA A 678 -5.58 5.55 -17.07
CA ALA A 678 -4.27 5.44 -17.73
C ALA A 678 -3.97 6.59 -18.71
N ILE A 679 -4.99 7.35 -19.12
CA ILE A 679 -4.86 8.48 -20.05
C ILE A 679 -4.59 9.79 -19.29
N SER A 680 -5.37 10.06 -18.23
CA SER A 680 -5.34 11.32 -17.49
C SER A 680 -4.59 11.27 -16.16
N GLY A 681 -4.34 10.07 -15.63
CA GLY A 681 -3.73 9.86 -14.32
C GLY A 681 -4.69 10.10 -13.15
N VAL A 682 -5.93 10.52 -13.40
CA VAL A 682 -6.88 10.84 -12.34
C VAL A 682 -7.23 9.57 -11.57
N ALA A 683 -7.00 9.61 -10.25
CA ALA A 683 -7.33 8.51 -9.36
C ALA A 683 -8.85 8.27 -9.35
N GLN A 684 -9.27 7.00 -9.34
CA GLN A 684 -10.68 6.62 -9.33
C GLN A 684 -11.18 6.46 -7.89
N ALA A 685 -10.62 5.48 -7.17
CA ALA A 685 -10.92 5.15 -5.78
C ALA A 685 -9.63 4.61 -5.13
N PHE A 686 -9.75 3.66 -4.20
CA PHE A 686 -8.66 2.79 -3.80
C PHE A 686 -7.41 3.55 -3.33
N ARG A 687 -7.54 4.28 -2.22
CA ARG A 687 -6.47 5.07 -1.60
C ARG A 687 -5.89 4.32 -0.40
N ALA A 688 -4.60 4.48 -0.13
CA ALA A 688 -3.94 3.84 1.03
C ALA A 688 -4.03 2.30 1.07
N ARG A 689 -4.28 1.65 -0.08
CA ARG A 689 -4.48 0.19 -0.14
C ARG A 689 -3.19 -0.60 0.09
N PRO A 690 -3.27 -1.84 0.58
CA PRO A 690 -2.13 -2.76 0.71
C PRO A 690 -1.52 -3.19 -0.63
N GLN A 691 -2.30 -3.16 -1.72
CA GLN A 691 -1.92 -3.58 -3.08
C GLN A 691 -0.62 -2.96 -3.55
N VAL A 692 -0.31 -1.72 -3.14
CA VAL A 692 0.96 -1.05 -3.50
C VAL A 692 2.21 -1.82 -3.04
N GLY A 693 2.07 -2.79 -2.12
CA GLY A 693 3.14 -3.76 -1.81
C GLY A 693 3.61 -4.58 -3.02
N ALA A 694 2.75 -4.74 -4.02
CA ALA A 694 3.06 -5.32 -5.33
C ALA A 694 4.20 -4.61 -6.06
N HIS A 695 4.41 -3.31 -5.79
CA HIS A 695 5.42 -2.53 -6.48
C HIS A 695 6.84 -3.05 -6.25
N LEU A 696 7.08 -3.94 -5.28
CA LEU A 696 8.38 -4.59 -5.07
C LEU A 696 8.64 -5.78 -6.00
N ALA A 697 7.74 -6.10 -6.93
CA ALA A 697 7.78 -7.30 -7.76
C ALA A 697 9.11 -7.51 -8.51
N LEU A 698 9.75 -6.44 -9.04
CA LEU A 698 11.02 -6.56 -9.78
C LEU A 698 12.20 -6.92 -8.87
N LEU A 699 12.10 -6.70 -7.55
CA LEU A 699 13.16 -7.03 -6.60
C LEU A 699 13.22 -8.53 -6.28
N LEU A 700 12.21 -9.29 -6.70
CA LEU A 700 12.05 -10.71 -6.38
C LEU A 700 12.29 -11.64 -7.57
N ILE A 701 12.46 -11.09 -8.76
CA ILE A 701 12.76 -11.85 -9.96
C ILE A 701 14.27 -11.80 -10.24
N ASN A 702 14.89 -12.96 -10.42
CA ASN A 702 16.33 -13.05 -10.68
C ASN A 702 16.61 -13.04 -12.19
N ALA A 703 17.80 -12.59 -12.61
CA ALA A 703 18.22 -12.64 -14.01
C ALA A 703 18.16 -14.05 -14.63
N THR A 704 18.27 -15.12 -13.82
CA THR A 704 18.10 -16.51 -14.27
C THR A 704 16.65 -16.92 -14.54
N THR A 705 15.67 -16.23 -13.94
CA THR A 705 14.23 -16.39 -14.22
C THR A 705 13.73 -15.40 -15.27
N THR A 706 14.51 -14.37 -15.61
CA THR A 706 14.15 -13.44 -16.69
C THR A 706 14.19 -14.13 -18.06
N ASN A 707 13.16 -13.87 -18.87
CA ASN A 707 13.09 -14.24 -20.28
C ASN A 707 13.89 -13.28 -21.17
N ALA A 708 14.88 -12.57 -20.61
CA ALA A 708 15.70 -11.58 -21.28
C ALA A 708 16.58 -12.24 -22.36
N GLY A 709 16.03 -12.32 -23.57
CA GLY A 709 16.77 -12.50 -24.80
C GLY A 709 16.64 -11.24 -25.62
N SER A 710 17.74 -10.72 -26.16
CA SER A 710 17.79 -9.55 -27.04
C SER A 710 17.22 -9.83 -28.44
N GLN A 711 15.99 -10.37 -28.51
CA GLN A 711 15.25 -10.50 -29.76
C GLN A 711 14.17 -9.42 -29.77
N GLY A 712 14.37 -8.40 -30.59
CA GLY A 712 13.35 -7.37 -30.82
C GLY A 712 12.08 -7.98 -31.42
N CYS A 713 11.00 -7.19 -31.45
CA CYS A 713 9.69 -7.58 -31.95
C CYS A 713 9.71 -7.99 -33.43
N ALA A 714 10.12 -9.22 -33.69
CA ALA A 714 10.13 -9.87 -34.98
C ALA A 714 9.49 -11.26 -34.85
N LEU A 715 8.20 -11.28 -34.46
CA LEU A 715 7.38 -12.48 -34.58
C LEU A 715 7.11 -12.70 -36.07
N THR A 716 7.82 -13.66 -36.69
CA THR A 716 7.50 -14.09 -38.05
C THR A 716 6.24 -14.93 -38.02
N SER A 717 5.33 -14.73 -38.98
CA SER A 717 3.99 -15.34 -39.07
C SER A 717 3.96 -16.87 -39.24
N THR A 718 5.06 -17.57 -38.95
CA THR A 718 5.25 -19.01 -39.17
C THR A 718 5.94 -19.72 -37.99
N SER A 719 6.22 -19.05 -36.86
CA SER A 719 6.78 -19.74 -35.69
C SER A 719 5.69 -20.56 -34.98
N SER A 720 5.63 -21.86 -35.26
CA SER A 720 4.87 -22.81 -34.45
C SER A 720 5.38 -22.81 -33.00
N PHE A 721 4.48 -22.73 -32.01
CA PHE A 721 4.83 -22.90 -30.60
C PHE A 721 5.58 -24.24 -30.44
N PRO A 722 6.81 -24.24 -29.89
CA PRO A 722 7.51 -25.49 -29.60
C PRO A 722 6.73 -26.30 -28.56
N ALA A 723 6.83 -27.63 -28.63
CA ALA A 723 6.24 -28.52 -27.65
C ALA A 723 6.77 -28.23 -26.24
N PHE A 724 5.89 -28.31 -25.23
CA PHE A 724 6.23 -28.04 -23.84
C PHE A 724 7.18 -29.13 -23.33
N SER A 725 8.42 -28.75 -22.99
CA SER A 725 9.39 -29.70 -22.45
C SER A 725 9.09 -29.98 -20.98
N GLY A 726 8.47 -31.12 -20.70
CA GLY A 726 8.55 -31.72 -19.37
C GLY A 726 9.99 -32.14 -19.08
N THR A 727 10.51 -31.74 -17.93
CA THR A 727 11.83 -32.09 -17.34
C THR A 727 13.07 -31.34 -17.87
N GLN A 728 13.74 -30.60 -16.97
CA GLN A 728 15.19 -30.39 -16.96
C GLN A 728 15.71 -30.32 -15.51
N GLY A 729 16.39 -31.38 -15.06
CA GLY A 729 17.46 -31.29 -14.07
C GLY A 729 18.79 -30.95 -14.76
N PRO A 730 19.84 -30.50 -14.04
CA PRO A 730 20.99 -29.86 -14.67
C PRO A 730 22.02 -30.87 -15.21
N SER A 731 22.48 -30.75 -16.47
CA SER A 731 23.88 -31.02 -16.85
C SER A 731 24.30 -30.62 -18.29
N ALA A 732 25.49 -29.98 -18.36
CA ALA A 732 26.63 -30.07 -19.29
C ALA A 732 26.53 -30.21 -20.84
N THR A 733 27.13 -29.20 -21.51
CA THR A 733 28.04 -29.19 -22.69
C THR A 733 27.71 -29.92 -24.01
N GLY A 734 27.78 -29.18 -25.14
CA GLY A 734 28.28 -29.69 -26.43
C GLY A 734 27.69 -29.14 -27.75
N GLY A 735 28.42 -28.25 -28.44
CA GLY A 735 28.79 -28.34 -29.88
C GLY A 735 27.80 -28.15 -31.06
N SER A 736 27.97 -27.03 -31.78
CA SER A 736 28.03 -26.82 -33.27
C SER A 736 26.84 -27.23 -34.17
N SER A 737 26.14 -26.28 -34.83
CA SER A 737 26.40 -25.66 -36.16
C SER A 737 25.66 -26.31 -37.34
N GLY A 738 24.87 -25.53 -38.09
CA GLY A 738 24.31 -25.94 -39.39
C GLY A 738 23.37 -24.89 -40.00
N ALA A 739 23.70 -24.41 -41.18
CA ALA A 739 23.14 -23.25 -41.87
C ALA A 739 21.80 -23.49 -42.60
N ALA A 740 21.08 -22.39 -42.83
CA ALA A 740 19.87 -22.26 -43.65
C ALA A 740 20.16 -22.30 -45.16
N PRO A 741 19.11 -22.40 -46.00
CA PRO A 741 18.96 -21.36 -47.01
C PRO A 741 17.53 -20.82 -47.19
N SER A 742 17.54 -19.59 -47.72
CA SER A 742 16.50 -18.63 -48.04
C SER A 742 15.53 -19.01 -49.15
N HIS A 743 14.28 -18.54 -49.05
CA HIS A 743 13.45 -18.21 -50.21
C HIS A 743 12.68 -16.89 -50.01
N THR A 744 12.75 -16.06 -51.04
CA THR A 744 12.23 -14.70 -51.17
C THR A 744 10.75 -14.68 -51.55
N SER A 745 10.02 -13.67 -51.06
CA SER A 745 8.64 -13.34 -51.45
C SER A 745 8.62 -11.95 -52.10
N PRO A 746 7.76 -11.65 -53.10
CA PRO A 746 7.56 -10.29 -53.58
C PRO A 746 6.36 -9.62 -52.89
N ALA A 747 6.58 -8.34 -52.58
CA ALA A 747 5.67 -7.44 -51.89
C ALA A 747 4.47 -7.00 -52.75
N THR A 748 3.33 -6.74 -52.11
CA THR A 748 2.21 -5.97 -52.68
C THR A 748 1.86 -4.82 -51.74
N ARG A 749 1.90 -3.59 -52.25
CA ARG A 749 1.52 -2.34 -51.56
C ARG A 749 0.00 -2.21 -51.47
N VAL A 750 -0.52 -1.78 -50.31
CA VAL A 750 -1.89 -1.28 -50.15
C VAL A 750 -1.84 0.14 -49.60
N ILE A 751 -2.64 1.01 -50.23
CA ILE A 751 -2.74 2.46 -50.03
C ILE A 751 -3.72 2.74 -48.88
N VAL A 752 -3.30 3.54 -47.89
CA VAL A 752 -4.12 4.00 -46.76
C VAL A 752 -4.84 5.30 -47.11
N ARG A 753 -6.13 5.41 -46.78
CA ARG A 753 -6.88 6.69 -46.72
C ARG A 753 -7.22 7.00 -45.26
N PRO A 754 -7.07 8.26 -44.80
CA PRO A 754 -7.40 8.63 -43.42
C PRO A 754 -8.90 8.94 -43.27
N VAL A 755 -9.48 8.54 -42.15
CA VAL A 755 -10.81 8.96 -41.68
C VAL A 755 -10.60 9.84 -40.45
N LEU A 756 -11.15 11.05 -40.51
CA LEU A 756 -11.17 12.05 -39.44
C LEU A 756 -12.29 11.68 -38.44
N LEU A 757 -11.99 11.63 -37.14
CA LEU A 757 -13.00 11.51 -36.08
C LEU A 757 -12.86 12.70 -35.12
N VAL A 758 -13.98 13.39 -34.93
CA VAL A 758 -14.14 14.60 -34.11
C VAL A 758 -14.59 14.18 -32.71
N SER A 759 -13.83 14.53 -31.68
CA SER A 759 -14.20 14.32 -30.27
C SER A 759 -15.07 15.48 -29.75
N LEU A 760 -16.17 15.14 -29.09
CA LEU A 760 -17.04 16.09 -28.38
C LEU A 760 -16.81 15.88 -26.87
N ALA A 761 -16.26 16.88 -26.19
CA ALA A 761 -16.12 16.90 -24.73
C ALA A 761 -17.39 17.43 -24.07
N ILE A 762 -17.91 16.73 -23.06
CA ILE A 762 -18.95 17.22 -22.16
C ILE A 762 -18.40 17.18 -20.73
N SER A 763 -18.29 18.37 -20.13
CA SER A 763 -17.99 18.59 -18.73
C SER A 763 -19.24 18.33 -17.88
N VAL A 764 -19.14 17.60 -16.77
CA VAL A 764 -20.19 17.61 -15.73
C VAL A 764 -19.56 17.72 -14.35
N LEU A 765 -20.18 18.61 -13.57
CA LEU A 765 -19.89 19.08 -12.22
C LEU A 765 -20.03 17.99 -11.15
N GLY A 766 -19.29 18.18 -10.06
CA GLY A 766 -19.29 17.33 -8.88
C GLY A 766 -20.68 17.15 -8.25
N LEU A 767 -20.97 15.89 -7.92
CA LEU A 767 -21.98 15.51 -6.95
C LEU A 767 -21.37 14.51 -5.98
N SER A 768 -21.71 14.76 -4.72
CA SER A 768 -21.27 14.14 -3.48
C SER A 768 -21.43 12.61 -3.43
N SER A 769 -20.48 12.01 -2.72
CA SER A 769 -20.50 10.69 -2.08
C SER A 769 -21.88 10.32 -1.49
N GLY A 770 -22.57 9.37 -2.12
CA GLY A 770 -23.82 8.81 -1.58
C GLY A 770 -24.55 7.77 -2.43
N VAL A 771 -23.92 7.18 -3.46
CA VAL A 771 -24.59 6.20 -4.35
C VAL A 771 -23.86 4.85 -4.44
N TRP A 772 -22.74 4.67 -3.73
CA TRP A 772 -21.96 3.42 -3.82
C TRP A 772 -22.31 2.36 -2.76
N ASP A 773 -23.16 2.67 -1.78
CA ASP A 773 -23.58 1.71 -0.72
C ASP A 773 -24.71 0.75 -1.15
N LEU A 774 -24.94 0.56 -2.46
CA LEU A 774 -26.02 -0.31 -2.96
C LEU A 774 -25.58 -1.36 -4.00
N ILE A 775 -24.28 -1.48 -4.27
CA ILE A 775 -23.68 -2.58 -5.06
C ILE A 775 -22.45 -3.16 -4.34
N TRP A 776 -22.36 -3.01 -3.02
CA TRP A 776 -21.39 -3.71 -2.17
C TRP A 776 -22.10 -4.38 -1.01
#